data_AF-A0A0Q6ZRB9-F1
#
_entry.id   AF-A0A0Q6ZRB9-F1
#
_cell.length_a   1.000
_cell.length_b   1.000
_cell.length_c   1.000
_cell.angle_alpha   90.00
_cell.angle_beta   90.00
_cell.angle_gamma   90.00
#
_symmetry.space_group_name_H-M   'P 1'
#
loop_
_entity.id
_entity.type
_entity.pdbx_description
1 polymer ?
#
loop_
_entity_poly.entity_id
_entity_poly.type
_entity_poly.pdbx_seq_one_letter_code
_entity_poly.pdbx_strand_id
1 'polypeptide(L)'
;MNRFLLFIAPVALMIPVTIGMTGIEHWLSGFGKTEAARQTLGRAGIALPYLTAALIAIVFLFASAGSIRIKAAGWGVVAGGVATILIGALRETIRLSGLADQVRAGKSILAYVDPATLIGAGAAAMATCFALRVALVGNAAFASAEPKRIRGKQALHGEADWMKLADAEKLFSQTGGIVIGERYRVDRDSVAERSFRADNSETWGSGGKSPLLCFDGSFGSSHGIVFAGSGGFKTTSVTIPTALKWGGSLIVLDPSNEVAPMVSAHRTGADRDVFVVDPKKPETGFNALDWIGQFGGTKEEDIASVASWIMSDSGGTRGVRDDFFRASALQLLTAMIADVCLSGHTEKENQTLRQVRANLSEPEPQLRQRLQEIYDNSDSEFVKENVAAFVNMTPETFSGVYANAIKETHWLSYPNYAALVSGKTFSTIDLAAGNTDVFINIDLKTLETHAGLARVIIGSFLNAIYNRDGSMSGRSLFLLDEVARLGYMRILETARDAGRKYGITLVMIYQSIGQMRETYGGRDAASKWFESASWISFAAINDPETADYISRRCGMTTVEIDQISRSSQARGSSRTRSKQLAARPLIQPHEVLRMRADEQIVFTAGNAPLRCGRAIWFRRDDMKACVGMNRFHRLGNTPGPSGIEPARSAASKADPGQ
;
A
#
# COMPACT_ATOMS: atom_id res chain seq x y z
N MET A 1 4.11 -31.26 6.56
CA MET A 1 5.42 -31.95 6.67
C MET A 1 6.41 -31.03 7.38
N ASN A 2 7.12 -31.51 8.41
CA ASN A 2 8.08 -30.70 9.16
C ASN A 2 9.26 -30.26 8.25
N ARG A 3 9.83 -29.06 8.49
CA ARG A 3 10.95 -28.48 7.70
C ARG A 3 12.14 -29.43 7.70
N PHE A 4 12.37 -30.02 8.86
CA PHE A 4 13.42 -31.00 9.12
C PHE A 4 13.23 -32.28 8.30
N LEU A 5 11.99 -32.80 8.25
CA LEU A 5 11.67 -34.01 7.46
C LEU A 5 11.88 -33.79 5.96
N LEU A 6 11.44 -32.64 5.42
CA LEU A 6 11.64 -32.33 4.00
C LEU A 6 13.12 -32.14 3.62
N PHE A 7 13.95 -31.70 4.56
CA PHE A 7 15.39 -31.58 4.35
C PHE A 7 16.09 -32.95 4.46
N ILE A 8 15.76 -33.77 5.45
CA ILE A 8 16.45 -35.05 5.71
C ILE A 8 16.00 -36.17 4.78
N ALA A 9 14.71 -36.26 4.47
CA ALA A 9 14.18 -37.35 3.64
C ALA A 9 14.94 -37.57 2.31
N PRO A 10 15.26 -36.55 1.49
CA PRO A 10 16.03 -36.78 0.26
C PRO A 10 17.45 -37.24 0.55
N VAL A 11 18.12 -36.72 1.59
CA VAL A 11 19.46 -37.16 2.01
C VAL A 11 19.43 -38.64 2.42
N ALA A 12 18.44 -39.03 3.23
CA ALA A 12 18.25 -40.38 3.72
C ALA A 12 17.79 -41.38 2.64
N LEU A 13 17.32 -40.92 1.49
CA LEU A 13 16.99 -41.78 0.35
C LEU A 13 18.16 -41.88 -0.63
N MET A 14 18.83 -40.78 -0.95
CA MET A 14 19.88 -40.74 -1.96
C MET A 14 21.17 -41.43 -1.50
N ILE A 15 21.68 -41.08 -0.30
CA ILE A 15 22.96 -41.62 0.19
C ILE A 15 22.93 -43.14 0.35
N PRO A 16 21.91 -43.74 1.01
CA PRO A 16 21.87 -45.19 1.17
C PRO A 16 21.69 -45.93 -0.15
N VAL A 17 21.02 -45.35 -1.15
CA VAL A 17 20.91 -45.95 -2.48
C VAL A 17 22.26 -45.96 -3.20
N THR A 18 23.02 -44.86 -3.14
CA THR A 18 24.37 -44.80 -3.72
C THR A 18 25.34 -45.80 -3.06
N ILE A 19 25.21 -46.01 -1.75
CA ILE A 19 26.05 -46.95 -0.99
C ILE A 19 25.56 -48.40 -1.16
N GLY A 20 24.25 -48.64 -1.04
CA GLY A 20 23.66 -49.97 -1.02
C GLY A 20 23.63 -50.66 -2.39
N MET A 21 23.61 -49.90 -3.49
CA MET A 21 23.65 -50.47 -4.85
C MET A 21 25.08 -50.71 -5.36
N THR A 22 26.10 -50.57 -4.51
CA THR A 22 27.50 -50.82 -4.89
C THR A 22 27.73 -52.30 -5.15
N GLY A 23 28.44 -52.66 -6.22
CA GLY A 23 28.66 -54.06 -6.60
C GLY A 23 27.55 -54.64 -7.47
N ILE A 24 26.51 -53.87 -7.79
CA ILE A 24 25.42 -54.30 -8.69
C ILE A 24 25.92 -54.58 -10.11
N GLU A 25 27.05 -54.00 -10.50
CA GLU A 25 27.77 -54.28 -11.74
C GLU A 25 28.14 -55.75 -11.90
N HIS A 26 28.46 -56.45 -10.81
CA HIS A 26 28.77 -57.88 -10.86
C HIS A 26 27.51 -58.70 -11.19
N TRP A 27 26.39 -58.37 -10.55
CA TRP A 27 25.12 -59.02 -10.78
C TRP A 27 24.59 -58.73 -12.20
N LEU A 28 24.63 -57.47 -12.65
CA LEU A 28 24.21 -57.05 -13.99
C LEU A 28 25.07 -57.67 -15.10
N SER A 29 26.39 -57.72 -14.92
CA SER A 29 27.29 -58.33 -15.89
C SER A 29 27.00 -59.82 -16.11
N GLY A 30 26.45 -60.52 -15.11
CA GLY A 30 26.08 -61.94 -15.18
C GLY A 30 25.01 -62.25 -16.23
N PHE A 31 24.20 -61.27 -16.62
CA PHE A 31 23.17 -61.44 -17.65
C PHE A 31 23.71 -61.34 -19.09
N GLY A 32 24.98 -60.95 -19.27
CA GLY A 32 25.60 -60.87 -20.59
C GLY A 32 25.93 -62.25 -21.16
N LYS A 33 25.33 -62.58 -22.32
CA LYS A 33 25.60 -63.83 -23.06
C LYS A 33 26.90 -63.80 -23.87
N THR A 34 27.43 -62.61 -24.13
CA THR A 34 28.71 -62.38 -24.83
C THR A 34 29.62 -61.49 -23.98
N GLU A 35 30.93 -61.58 -24.19
CA GLU A 35 31.92 -60.82 -23.41
C GLU A 35 31.73 -59.30 -23.54
N ALA A 36 31.42 -58.84 -24.76
CA ALA A 36 31.03 -57.45 -25.01
C ALA A 36 29.76 -57.06 -24.23
N ALA A 37 28.75 -57.94 -24.16
CA ALA A 37 27.52 -57.69 -23.40
C ALA A 37 27.76 -57.66 -21.88
N ARG A 38 28.69 -58.48 -21.36
CA ARG A 38 29.06 -58.45 -19.94
C ARG A 38 29.74 -57.13 -19.56
N GLN A 39 30.63 -56.64 -20.41
CA GLN A 39 31.32 -55.35 -20.19
C GLN A 39 30.36 -54.16 -20.24
N THR A 40 29.42 -54.14 -21.19
CA THR A 40 28.43 -53.04 -21.28
C THR A 40 27.46 -53.05 -20.11
N LEU A 41 26.99 -54.22 -19.67
CA LEU A 41 26.12 -54.35 -18.51
C LEU A 41 26.84 -54.04 -17.19
N GLY A 42 28.12 -54.41 -17.07
CA GLY A 42 28.97 -54.03 -15.94
C GLY A 42 29.13 -52.51 -15.84
N ARG A 43 29.45 -51.83 -16.96
CA ARG A 43 29.50 -50.36 -17.01
C ARG A 43 28.15 -49.72 -16.67
N ALA A 44 27.04 -50.29 -17.16
CA ALA A 44 25.71 -49.82 -16.78
C ALA A 44 25.47 -49.95 -15.26
N GLY A 45 25.94 -51.03 -14.64
CA GLY A 45 25.86 -51.23 -13.20
C GLY A 45 26.69 -50.22 -12.38
N ILE A 46 27.86 -49.79 -12.86
CA ILE A 46 28.67 -48.76 -12.19
C ILE A 46 27.97 -47.40 -12.19
N ALA A 47 27.28 -47.04 -13.28
CA ALA A 47 26.54 -45.78 -13.38
C ALA A 47 25.23 -45.80 -12.56
N LEU A 48 24.63 -46.97 -12.35
CA LEU A 48 23.27 -47.15 -11.84
C LEU A 48 23.02 -46.53 -10.44
N PRO A 49 23.91 -46.64 -9.44
CA PRO A 49 23.70 -46.03 -8.12
C PRO A 49 23.59 -44.50 -8.16
N TYR A 50 24.34 -43.86 -9.06
CA TYR A 50 24.31 -42.40 -9.23
C TYR A 50 23.08 -41.96 -10.05
N LEU A 51 22.71 -42.73 -11.08
CA LEU A 51 21.49 -42.48 -11.87
C LEU A 51 20.22 -42.64 -11.03
N THR A 52 20.16 -43.66 -10.18
CA THR A 52 19.02 -43.88 -9.27
C THR A 52 18.93 -42.80 -8.20
N ALA A 53 20.05 -42.38 -7.60
CA ALA A 53 20.07 -41.23 -6.70
C ALA A 53 19.62 -39.93 -7.39
N ALA A 54 20.07 -39.68 -8.64
CA ALA A 54 19.62 -38.55 -9.44
C ALA A 54 18.12 -38.62 -9.77
N LEU A 55 17.59 -39.82 -10.04
CA LEU A 55 16.16 -40.02 -10.26
C LEU A 55 15.35 -39.75 -9.00
N ILE A 56 15.77 -40.25 -7.84
CA ILE A 56 15.15 -39.99 -6.54
C ILE A 56 15.14 -38.48 -6.26
N ALA A 57 16.25 -37.79 -6.51
CA ALA A 57 16.33 -36.34 -6.38
C ALA A 57 15.24 -35.63 -7.19
N ILE A 58 15.10 -35.97 -8.47
CA ILE A 58 14.09 -35.36 -9.35
C ILE A 58 12.68 -35.70 -8.87
N VAL A 59 12.38 -36.97 -8.62
CA VAL A 59 11.05 -37.42 -8.17
C VAL A 59 10.66 -36.74 -6.87
N PHE A 60 11.57 -36.61 -5.91
CA PHE A 60 11.31 -35.97 -4.63
C PHE A 60 11.00 -34.47 -4.78
N LEU A 61 11.74 -33.76 -5.65
CA LEU A 61 11.48 -32.34 -5.93
C LEU A 61 10.11 -32.13 -6.57
N PHE A 62 9.75 -32.94 -7.57
CA PHE A 62 8.43 -32.85 -8.22
C PHE A 62 7.28 -33.28 -7.29
N ALA A 63 7.49 -34.30 -6.44
CA ALA A 63 6.50 -34.69 -5.43
C ALA A 63 6.32 -33.63 -4.33
N SER A 64 7.34 -32.80 -4.11
CA SER A 64 7.30 -31.70 -3.13
C SER A 64 6.82 -30.37 -3.72
N ALA A 65 6.63 -30.28 -5.04
CA ALA A 65 6.17 -29.07 -5.71
C ALA A 65 4.82 -28.61 -5.14
N GLY A 66 4.68 -27.30 -4.88
CA GLY A 66 3.52 -26.71 -4.19
C GLY A 66 3.64 -26.63 -2.66
N SER A 67 4.67 -27.23 -2.06
CA SER A 67 4.93 -27.12 -0.62
C SER A 67 5.46 -25.73 -0.22
N ILE A 68 5.05 -25.19 0.95
CA ILE A 68 5.61 -23.94 1.54
C ILE A 68 7.12 -24.08 1.74
N ARG A 69 7.54 -25.29 2.13
CA ARG A 69 8.92 -25.60 2.53
C ARG A 69 9.69 -26.27 1.39
N ILE A 70 9.27 -26.06 0.13
CA ILE A 70 9.96 -26.59 -1.05
C ILE A 70 11.43 -26.17 -1.10
N LYS A 71 11.78 -24.98 -0.60
CA LYS A 71 13.19 -24.56 -0.49
C LYS A 71 14.00 -25.47 0.44
N ALA A 72 13.39 -25.98 1.52
CA ALA A 72 14.04 -26.93 2.42
C ALA A 72 14.24 -28.30 1.76
N ALA A 73 13.27 -28.76 0.96
CA ALA A 73 13.42 -29.95 0.13
C ALA A 73 14.53 -29.75 -0.92
N GLY A 74 14.60 -28.58 -1.56
CA GLY A 74 15.67 -28.19 -2.47
C GLY A 74 17.05 -28.30 -1.82
N TRP A 75 17.23 -27.70 -0.63
CA TRP A 75 18.48 -27.80 0.12
C TRP A 75 18.82 -29.24 0.56
N GLY A 76 17.81 -30.04 0.91
CA GLY A 76 18.00 -31.46 1.24
C GLY A 76 18.50 -32.27 0.04
N VAL A 77 17.92 -32.06 -1.14
CA VAL A 77 18.37 -32.72 -2.39
C VAL A 77 19.75 -32.21 -2.82
N VAL A 78 20.08 -30.93 -2.61
CA VAL A 78 21.45 -30.42 -2.84
C VAL A 78 22.45 -31.15 -1.94
N ALA A 79 22.16 -31.28 -0.64
CA ALA A 79 23.03 -32.00 0.29
C ALA A 79 23.21 -33.48 -0.10
N GLY A 80 22.12 -34.18 -0.43
CA GLY A 80 22.17 -35.56 -0.90
C GLY A 80 22.91 -35.72 -2.23
N GLY A 81 22.73 -34.80 -3.16
CA GLY A 81 23.40 -34.77 -4.46
C GLY A 81 24.90 -34.53 -4.36
N VAL A 82 25.33 -33.56 -3.55
CA VAL A 82 26.75 -33.30 -3.26
C VAL A 82 27.40 -34.53 -2.61
N ALA A 83 26.73 -35.15 -1.63
CA ALA A 83 27.22 -36.38 -1.02
C ALA A 83 27.37 -37.53 -2.03
N THR A 84 26.39 -37.69 -2.93
CA THR A 84 26.42 -38.70 -4.02
C THR A 84 27.62 -38.50 -4.95
N ILE A 85 27.90 -37.25 -5.34
CA ILE A 85 29.03 -36.89 -6.20
C ILE A 85 30.36 -37.14 -5.48
N LEU A 86 30.47 -36.79 -4.19
CA LEU A 86 31.66 -37.04 -3.37
C LEU A 86 31.94 -38.53 -3.20
N ILE A 87 30.91 -39.35 -2.97
CA ILE A 87 31.03 -40.81 -2.90
C ILE A 87 31.57 -41.36 -4.22
N GLY A 88 31.06 -40.87 -5.36
CA GLY A 88 31.56 -41.27 -6.68
C GLY A 88 33.02 -40.87 -6.92
N ALA A 89 33.38 -39.63 -6.58
CA ALA A 89 34.75 -39.13 -6.70
C ALA A 89 35.73 -39.92 -5.82
N LEU A 90 35.33 -40.24 -4.58
CA LEU A 90 36.15 -41.01 -3.66
C LEU A 90 36.37 -42.44 -4.18
N ARG A 91 35.31 -43.11 -4.64
CA ARG A 91 35.40 -44.47 -5.22
C ARG A 91 36.31 -44.52 -6.43
N GLU A 92 36.16 -43.53 -7.31
CA GLU A 92 36.98 -43.44 -8.50
C GLU A 92 38.45 -43.15 -8.16
N THR A 93 38.69 -42.32 -7.15
CA THR A 93 40.04 -42.05 -6.64
C THR A 93 40.68 -43.33 -6.07
N ILE A 94 39.94 -44.12 -5.29
CA ILE A 94 40.41 -45.41 -4.76
C ILE A 94 40.74 -46.37 -5.92
N ARG A 95 39.86 -46.48 -6.92
CA ARG A 95 40.07 -47.32 -8.11
C ARG A 95 41.33 -46.90 -8.88
N LEU A 96 41.51 -45.60 -9.12
CA LEU A 96 42.67 -45.05 -9.83
C LEU A 96 43.97 -45.21 -9.03
N SER A 97 43.92 -45.12 -7.69
CA SER A 97 45.10 -45.35 -6.85
C SER A 97 45.60 -46.79 -6.93
N GLY A 98 44.70 -47.78 -7.04
CA GLY A 98 45.07 -49.18 -7.28
C GLY A 98 45.62 -49.47 -8.69
N LEU A 99 45.43 -48.55 -9.63
CA LEU A 99 45.96 -48.62 -11.01
C LEU A 99 47.25 -47.81 -11.18
N ALA A 100 47.67 -47.05 -10.17
CA ALA A 100 48.79 -46.10 -10.26
C ALA A 100 50.11 -46.78 -10.66
N ASP A 101 50.37 -47.99 -10.15
CA ASP A 101 51.59 -48.77 -10.43
C ASP A 101 51.62 -49.38 -11.86
N GLN A 102 50.50 -49.35 -12.58
CA GLN A 102 50.34 -49.95 -13.91
C GLN A 102 50.31 -48.91 -15.05
N VAL A 103 50.43 -47.62 -14.73
CA VAL A 103 50.38 -46.54 -15.72
C VAL A 103 51.72 -46.38 -16.44
N ARG A 104 51.71 -46.46 -17.78
CA ARG A 104 52.89 -46.26 -18.63
C ARG A 104 53.47 -44.85 -18.45
N ALA A 105 54.79 -44.74 -18.33
CA ALA A 105 55.50 -43.46 -18.20
C ALA A 105 55.06 -42.46 -19.30
N GLY A 106 54.57 -41.29 -18.89
CA GLY A 106 54.14 -40.20 -19.77
C GLY A 106 52.63 -40.02 -19.97
N LYS A 107 51.76 -40.87 -19.40
CA LYS A 107 50.29 -40.67 -19.41
C LYS A 107 49.75 -40.33 -18.03
N SER A 108 48.84 -39.36 -17.96
CA SER A 108 48.14 -38.99 -16.72
C SER A 108 47.19 -40.10 -16.28
N ILE A 109 47.17 -40.39 -14.97
CA ILE A 109 46.22 -41.32 -14.32
C ILE A 109 44.75 -40.92 -14.61
N LEU A 110 44.49 -39.63 -14.83
CA LEU A 110 43.16 -39.12 -15.17
C LEU A 110 42.65 -39.60 -16.54
N ALA A 111 43.52 -40.10 -17.43
CA ALA A 111 43.09 -40.68 -18.71
C ALA A 111 42.38 -42.04 -18.55
N TYR A 112 42.47 -42.65 -17.36
CA TYR A 112 41.86 -43.94 -17.05
C TYR A 112 40.54 -43.81 -16.28
N VAL A 113 40.01 -42.59 -16.13
CA VAL A 113 38.73 -42.36 -15.46
C VAL A 113 37.62 -43.14 -16.15
N ASP A 114 36.81 -43.84 -15.37
CA ASP A 114 35.74 -44.69 -15.89
C ASP A 114 34.61 -43.84 -16.47
N PRO A 115 34.29 -43.98 -17.77
CA PRO A 115 33.24 -43.20 -18.41
C PRO A 115 31.85 -43.41 -17.77
N ALA A 116 31.58 -44.59 -17.21
CA ALA A 116 30.28 -44.87 -16.60
C ALA A 116 30.08 -44.11 -15.28
N THR A 117 31.13 -44.02 -14.46
CA THR A 117 31.15 -43.19 -13.26
C THR A 117 30.98 -41.70 -13.60
N LEU A 118 31.62 -41.21 -14.68
CA LEU A 118 31.43 -39.84 -15.17
C LEU A 118 29.98 -39.57 -15.62
N ILE A 119 29.36 -40.50 -16.34
CA ILE A 119 27.95 -40.38 -16.78
C ILE A 119 27.01 -40.31 -15.56
N GLY A 120 27.22 -41.20 -14.58
CA GLY A 120 26.43 -41.22 -13.35
C GLY A 120 26.59 -39.95 -12.51
N ALA A 121 27.84 -39.52 -12.29
CA ALA A 121 28.15 -38.28 -11.57
C ALA A 121 27.61 -37.04 -12.30
N GLY A 122 27.68 -37.01 -13.64
CA GLY A 122 27.11 -35.95 -14.46
C GLY A 122 25.59 -35.84 -14.31
N ALA A 123 24.88 -36.96 -14.27
CA ALA A 123 23.43 -36.97 -14.02
C ALA A 123 23.08 -36.47 -12.61
N ALA A 124 23.83 -36.90 -11.59
CA ALA A 124 23.68 -36.41 -10.23
C ALA A 124 23.98 -34.91 -10.12
N ALA A 125 24.98 -34.41 -10.84
CA ALA A 125 25.31 -32.99 -10.91
C ALA A 125 24.19 -32.17 -11.56
N MET A 126 23.61 -32.63 -12.67
CA MET A 126 22.45 -31.97 -13.30
C MET A 126 21.24 -31.89 -12.36
N ALA A 127 20.92 -33.00 -11.67
CA ALA A 127 19.85 -33.03 -10.67
C ALA A 127 20.15 -32.09 -9.50
N THR A 128 21.40 -32.02 -9.04
CA THR A 128 21.86 -31.11 -7.98
C THR A 128 21.76 -29.63 -8.40
N CYS A 129 22.13 -29.30 -9.64
CA CYS A 129 21.96 -27.94 -10.19
C CYS A 129 20.49 -27.53 -10.26
N PHE A 130 19.60 -28.44 -10.67
CA PHE A 130 18.16 -28.19 -10.64
C PHE A 130 17.65 -28.02 -9.20
N ALA A 131 18.10 -28.87 -8.27
CA ALA A 131 17.77 -28.76 -6.85
C ALA A 131 18.23 -27.42 -6.24
N LEU A 132 19.41 -26.92 -6.63
CA LEU A 132 19.91 -25.62 -6.22
C LEU A 132 19.00 -24.50 -6.72
N ARG A 133 18.54 -24.57 -7.98
CA ARG A 133 17.54 -23.64 -8.52
C ARG A 133 16.24 -23.67 -7.70
N VAL A 134 15.75 -24.85 -7.32
CA VAL A 134 14.57 -25.01 -6.45
C VAL A 134 14.82 -24.45 -5.04
N ALA A 135 16.01 -24.66 -4.48
CA ALA A 135 16.39 -24.15 -3.16
C ALA A 135 16.40 -22.60 -3.10
N LEU A 136 16.83 -21.95 -4.18
CA LEU A 136 16.90 -20.50 -4.28
C LEU A 136 15.53 -19.87 -4.61
N VAL A 137 14.87 -20.35 -5.68
CA VAL A 137 13.69 -19.71 -6.28
C VAL A 137 12.37 -20.37 -5.84
N GLY A 138 12.41 -21.51 -5.16
CA GLY A 138 11.21 -22.20 -4.66
C GLY A 138 10.36 -22.80 -5.78
N ASN A 139 9.02 -22.72 -5.65
CA ASN A 139 8.08 -23.30 -6.61
C ASN A 139 8.19 -22.70 -8.02
N ALA A 140 8.70 -21.48 -8.16
CA ALA A 140 8.96 -20.86 -9.47
C ALA A 140 10.11 -21.54 -10.27
N ALA A 141 10.82 -22.52 -9.69
CA ALA A 141 11.77 -23.34 -10.43
C ALA A 141 11.10 -24.37 -11.36
N PHE A 142 9.84 -24.72 -11.11
CA PHE A 142 9.06 -25.62 -11.96
C PHE A 142 8.44 -24.87 -13.14
N ALA A 143 8.14 -25.57 -14.23
CA ALA A 143 7.56 -24.97 -15.41
C ALA A 143 6.22 -24.31 -15.06
N SER A 144 6.12 -23.00 -15.29
CA SER A 144 4.85 -22.28 -15.20
C SER A 144 3.95 -22.74 -16.34
N ALA A 145 2.68 -23.04 -16.05
CA ALA A 145 1.66 -23.29 -17.07
C ALA A 145 1.29 -22.04 -17.88
N GLU A 146 1.95 -20.90 -17.65
CA GLU A 146 1.69 -19.66 -18.36
C GLU A 146 2.23 -19.71 -19.80
N PRO A 147 1.44 -19.23 -20.79
CA PRO A 147 1.89 -19.10 -22.17
C PRO A 147 3.16 -18.25 -22.28
N LYS A 148 4.10 -18.67 -23.11
CA LYS A 148 5.34 -17.92 -23.33
C LYS A 148 5.02 -16.59 -24.02
N ARG A 149 5.37 -15.47 -23.39
CA ARG A 149 5.19 -14.12 -23.94
C ARG A 149 6.27 -13.82 -24.99
N ILE A 150 5.84 -13.27 -26.13
CA ILE A 150 6.69 -12.90 -27.25
C ILE A 150 6.90 -11.38 -27.26
N ARG A 151 8.10 -10.92 -27.68
CA ARG A 151 8.50 -9.51 -27.70
C ARG A 151 9.10 -9.10 -29.04
N GLY A 152 9.15 -7.80 -29.31
CA GLY A 152 9.79 -7.24 -30.50
C GLY A 152 9.01 -7.54 -31.77
N LYS A 153 9.70 -7.72 -32.90
CA LYS A 153 9.08 -7.86 -34.24
C LYS A 153 8.03 -8.99 -34.36
N GLN A 154 8.05 -9.96 -33.47
CA GLN A 154 7.09 -11.08 -33.45
C GLN A 154 5.87 -10.84 -32.54
N ALA A 155 5.80 -9.72 -31.82
CA ALA A 155 4.71 -9.38 -30.92
C ALA A 155 3.54 -8.71 -31.66
N LEU A 156 2.84 -9.48 -32.50
CA LEU A 156 1.76 -8.99 -33.38
C LEU A 156 0.59 -8.32 -32.67
N HIS A 157 0.32 -8.65 -31.40
CA HIS A 157 -0.85 -8.20 -30.65
C HIS A 157 -0.52 -7.27 -29.48
N GLY A 158 0.69 -6.72 -29.46
CA GLY A 158 1.22 -5.88 -28.40
C GLY A 158 2.30 -6.57 -27.57
N GLU A 159 3.06 -5.75 -26.85
CA GLU A 159 4.23 -6.16 -26.08
C GLU A 159 4.17 -5.71 -24.62
N ALA A 160 2.96 -5.48 -24.09
CA ALA A 160 2.79 -5.10 -22.70
C ALA A 160 3.46 -6.12 -21.77
N ASP A 161 4.19 -5.62 -20.78
CA ASP A 161 4.88 -6.42 -19.79
C ASP A 161 4.90 -5.70 -18.44
N TRP A 162 5.21 -6.45 -17.38
CA TRP A 162 5.39 -5.87 -16.06
C TRP A 162 6.71 -5.11 -15.96
N MET A 163 6.72 -4.01 -15.22
CA MET A 163 7.92 -3.30 -14.82
C MET A 163 8.90 -4.26 -14.14
N LYS A 164 10.18 -4.22 -14.54
CA LYS A 164 11.22 -4.98 -13.86
C LYS A 164 11.48 -4.34 -12.49
N LEU A 165 11.74 -5.17 -11.48
CA LEU A 165 11.98 -4.69 -10.12
C LEU A 165 13.21 -3.75 -10.01
N ALA A 166 14.20 -3.91 -10.88
CA ALA A 166 15.36 -3.01 -10.96
C ALA A 166 14.97 -1.62 -11.50
N ASP A 167 14.00 -1.54 -12.41
CA ASP A 167 13.48 -0.26 -12.91
C ASP A 167 12.55 0.37 -11.87
N ALA A 168 11.79 -0.45 -11.15
CA ALA A 168 10.98 0.00 -10.01
C ALA A 168 11.84 0.63 -8.90
N GLU A 169 13.03 0.09 -8.62
CA GLU A 169 13.98 0.64 -7.64
C GLU A 169 14.50 2.03 -8.02
N LYS A 170 14.68 2.28 -9.32
CA LYS A 170 15.10 3.61 -9.82
C LYS A 170 14.01 4.65 -9.66
N LEU A 171 12.74 4.26 -9.88
CA LEU A 171 11.59 5.15 -9.72
C LEU A 171 11.19 5.33 -8.25
N PHE A 172 11.35 4.28 -7.45
CA PHE A 172 10.90 4.21 -6.07
C PHE A 172 12.03 3.76 -5.16
N SER A 173 13.05 4.60 -5.02
CA SER A 173 14.19 4.36 -4.14
C SER A 173 13.74 4.09 -2.70
N GLN A 174 14.53 3.30 -1.96
CA GLN A 174 14.31 3.10 -0.53
C GLN A 174 14.48 4.39 0.29
N THR A 175 15.05 5.46 -0.26
CA THR A 175 15.25 6.74 0.43
C THR A 175 14.03 7.67 0.36
N GLY A 176 13.06 7.40 -0.52
CA GLY A 176 11.86 8.22 -0.65
C GLY A 176 11.00 8.24 0.62
N GLY A 177 10.26 9.32 0.86
CA GLY A 177 9.46 9.46 2.09
C GLY A 177 8.10 8.77 2.04
N ILE A 178 7.51 8.56 0.86
CA ILE A 178 6.17 7.98 0.69
C ILE A 178 6.29 6.50 0.37
N VAL A 179 5.75 5.62 1.21
CA VAL A 179 5.89 4.17 1.01
C VAL A 179 4.82 3.67 0.05
N ILE A 180 5.27 3.15 -1.10
CA ILE A 180 4.39 2.58 -2.12
C ILE A 180 4.17 1.09 -1.87
N GLY A 181 5.24 0.35 -1.55
CA GLY A 181 5.18 -1.10 -1.39
C GLY A 181 6.54 -1.73 -1.12
N GLU A 182 6.69 -2.99 -1.49
CA GLU A 182 7.92 -3.76 -1.32
C GLU A 182 8.39 -4.33 -2.67
N ARG A 183 9.71 -4.35 -2.87
CA ARG A 183 10.37 -4.72 -4.12
C ARG A 183 10.44 -6.23 -4.33
N TYR A 184 9.28 -6.88 -4.41
CA TYR A 184 9.15 -8.28 -4.79
C TYR A 184 7.79 -8.57 -5.45
N ARG A 185 7.72 -9.72 -6.12
CA ARG A 185 6.53 -10.21 -6.83
C ARG A 185 5.84 -11.30 -6.02
N VAL A 186 4.67 -10.99 -5.46
CA VAL A 186 3.90 -11.93 -4.61
C VAL A 186 3.45 -13.14 -5.43
N ASP A 187 2.99 -12.90 -6.67
CA ASP A 187 2.62 -13.93 -7.65
C ASP A 187 3.75 -14.87 -8.07
N ARG A 188 5.01 -14.51 -7.80
CA ARG A 188 6.19 -15.36 -8.06
C ARG A 188 6.80 -15.94 -6.79
N ASP A 189 6.21 -15.68 -5.63
CA ASP A 189 6.67 -16.22 -4.37
C ASP A 189 6.12 -17.64 -4.14
N SER A 190 6.79 -18.40 -3.30
CA SER A 190 6.37 -19.70 -2.77
C SER A 190 4.97 -19.72 -2.15
N VAL A 191 4.43 -18.56 -1.78
CA VAL A 191 3.09 -18.41 -1.17
C VAL A 191 2.00 -17.99 -2.17
N ALA A 192 2.32 -17.78 -3.46
CA ALA A 192 1.40 -17.23 -4.46
C ALA A 192 0.03 -17.93 -4.52
N GLU A 193 -0.01 -19.25 -4.39
CA GLU A 193 -1.22 -20.08 -4.48
C GLU A 193 -2.07 -20.12 -3.20
N ARG A 194 -1.63 -19.44 -2.13
CA ARG A 194 -2.31 -19.43 -0.83
C ARG A 194 -2.97 -18.09 -0.56
N SER A 195 -4.02 -18.09 0.24
CA SER A 195 -4.60 -16.84 0.76
C SER A 195 -3.69 -16.22 1.83
N PHE A 196 -3.58 -14.90 1.82
CA PHE A 196 -2.85 -14.15 2.84
C PHE A 196 -3.61 -14.14 4.18
N ARG A 197 -2.90 -14.29 5.29
CA ARG A 197 -3.42 -14.24 6.66
C ARG A 197 -2.51 -13.40 7.56
N ALA A 198 -3.06 -12.33 8.13
CA ALA A 198 -2.31 -11.42 9.01
C ALA A 198 -1.82 -12.10 10.30
N ASP A 199 -2.58 -13.06 10.82
CA ASP A 199 -2.31 -13.84 12.03
C ASP A 199 -1.36 -15.02 11.81
N ASN A 200 -1.02 -15.34 10.56
CA ASN A 200 -0.18 -16.49 10.22
C ASN A 200 1.02 -16.10 9.35
N SER A 201 2.18 -16.00 10.00
CA SER A 201 3.44 -15.63 9.35
C SER A 201 3.92 -16.61 8.28
N GLU A 202 3.46 -17.86 8.27
CA GLU A 202 3.79 -18.81 7.19
C GLU A 202 3.17 -18.40 5.84
N THR A 203 2.14 -17.55 5.84
CA THR A 203 1.47 -17.08 4.62
C THR A 203 2.12 -15.84 4.00
N TRP A 204 3.11 -15.23 4.68
CA TRP A 204 3.70 -13.97 4.28
C TRP A 204 4.74 -14.13 3.15
N GLY A 205 5.46 -15.25 3.11
CA GLY A 205 6.54 -15.42 2.13
C GLY A 205 7.67 -14.41 2.35
N SER A 206 8.04 -13.65 1.33
CA SER A 206 9.18 -12.74 1.32
C SER A 206 8.86 -11.34 1.84
N GLY A 207 7.60 -10.92 1.83
CA GLY A 207 7.29 -9.57 2.27
C GLY A 207 7.45 -9.38 3.77
N GLY A 208 7.84 -8.17 4.17
CA GLY A 208 8.46 -7.90 5.46
C GLY A 208 9.99 -7.90 5.42
N LYS A 209 10.59 -8.64 4.48
CA LYS A 209 12.06 -8.78 4.33
C LYS A 209 12.59 -8.12 3.05
N SER A 210 11.71 -7.93 2.07
CA SER A 210 12.06 -7.27 0.82
C SER A 210 12.32 -5.77 1.04
N PRO A 211 13.23 -5.16 0.27
CA PRO A 211 13.42 -3.72 0.24
C PRO A 211 12.12 -2.95 -0.01
N LEU A 212 11.97 -1.77 0.60
CA LEU A 212 10.83 -0.90 0.32
C LEU A 212 10.94 -0.25 -1.06
N LEU A 213 9.78 0.05 -1.65
CA LEU A 213 9.64 0.95 -2.78
C LEU A 213 9.04 2.24 -2.23
N CYS A 214 9.80 3.33 -2.27
CA CYS A 214 9.36 4.61 -1.73
C CYS A 214 9.45 5.72 -2.79
N PHE A 215 8.38 6.49 -2.90
CA PHE A 215 8.32 7.65 -3.76
C PHE A 215 8.86 8.87 -3.00
N ASP A 216 9.72 9.62 -3.66
CA ASP A 216 10.40 10.81 -3.13
C ASP A 216 9.72 12.13 -3.55
N GLY A 217 8.67 12.07 -4.38
CA GLY A 217 8.00 13.26 -4.91
C GLY A 217 8.76 14.00 -5.99
N SER A 218 9.81 13.39 -6.58
CA SER A 218 10.71 14.03 -7.54
C SER A 218 10.11 14.22 -8.95
N PHE A 219 9.14 13.38 -9.34
CA PHE A 219 8.51 13.40 -10.66
C PHE A 219 6.99 13.59 -10.60
N GLY A 220 6.38 13.89 -11.76
CA GLY A 220 4.93 14.08 -11.90
C GLY A 220 4.40 15.27 -11.08
N SER A 221 3.18 15.17 -10.60
CA SER A 221 2.59 16.14 -9.64
C SER A 221 3.10 15.98 -8.21
N SER A 222 3.91 14.96 -7.91
CA SER A 222 4.16 14.39 -6.59
C SER A 222 2.96 13.74 -5.89
N HIS A 223 1.76 13.79 -6.45
CA HIS A 223 0.57 13.24 -5.81
C HIS A 223 0.40 11.74 -6.06
N GLY A 224 -0.21 11.05 -5.09
CA GLY A 224 -0.51 9.63 -5.13
C GLY A 224 -1.98 9.35 -4.90
N ILE A 225 -2.52 8.34 -5.57
CA ILE A 225 -3.89 7.85 -5.34
C ILE A 225 -3.84 6.37 -5.03
N VAL A 226 -4.52 5.96 -3.97
CA VAL A 226 -4.63 4.55 -3.56
C VAL A 226 -6.09 4.13 -3.59
N PHE A 227 -6.38 3.11 -4.40
CA PHE A 227 -7.63 2.38 -4.36
C PHE A 227 -7.40 1.04 -3.67
N ALA A 228 -8.04 0.85 -2.52
CA ALA A 228 -8.01 -0.44 -1.84
C ALA A 228 -9.37 -0.76 -1.23
N GLY A 229 -9.92 -1.93 -1.55
CA GLY A 229 -11.19 -2.36 -0.97
C GLY A 229 -11.15 -2.50 0.56
N SER A 230 -12.31 -2.74 1.16
CA SER A 230 -12.41 -3.06 2.59
C SER A 230 -11.52 -4.26 2.95
N GLY A 231 -10.79 -4.18 4.07
CA GLY A 231 -9.79 -5.18 4.44
C GLY A 231 -8.51 -5.14 3.60
N GLY A 232 -8.34 -4.17 2.70
CA GLY A 232 -7.17 -4.01 1.84
C GLY A 232 -5.92 -3.45 2.53
N PHE A 233 -5.86 -3.43 3.86
CA PHE A 233 -4.72 -2.95 4.65
C PHE A 233 -4.29 -1.52 4.28
N LYS A 234 -5.23 -0.61 4.02
CA LYS A 234 -4.98 0.80 3.68
C LYS A 234 -4.04 1.46 4.68
N THR A 235 -4.49 1.56 5.94
CA THR A 235 -3.72 2.19 7.00
C THR A 235 -2.44 1.43 7.30
N THR A 236 -2.54 0.09 7.36
CA THR A 236 -1.45 -0.80 7.74
C THR A 236 -0.29 -0.80 6.73
N SER A 237 -0.54 -0.58 5.45
CA SER A 237 0.49 -0.70 4.42
C SER A 237 0.81 0.58 3.65
N VAL A 238 0.03 1.65 3.83
CA VAL A 238 0.29 2.96 3.22
C VAL A 238 0.47 4.01 4.31
N THR A 239 -0.54 4.20 5.16
CA THR A 239 -0.57 5.29 6.15
C THR A 239 0.53 5.16 7.20
N ILE A 240 0.58 4.06 7.94
CA ILE A 240 1.59 3.85 8.99
C ILE A 240 3.01 3.84 8.40
N PRO A 241 3.32 3.05 7.36
CA PRO A 241 4.67 3.04 6.80
C PRO A 241 5.12 4.42 6.30
N THR A 242 4.24 5.18 5.66
CA THR A 242 4.55 6.53 5.19
C THR A 242 4.71 7.50 6.37
N ALA A 243 3.84 7.42 7.38
CA ALA A 243 3.93 8.24 8.59
C ALA A 243 5.16 7.90 9.46
N LEU A 244 5.83 6.76 9.27
CA LEU A 244 7.11 6.49 9.94
C LEU A 244 8.31 7.02 9.15
N LYS A 245 8.19 7.11 7.82
CA LYS A 245 9.29 7.38 6.91
C LYS A 245 9.35 8.83 6.41
N TRP A 246 8.20 9.48 6.27
CA TRP A 246 8.11 10.85 5.78
C TRP A 246 8.84 11.80 6.73
N GLY A 247 9.71 12.67 6.20
CA GLY A 247 10.56 13.56 7.00
C GLY A 247 10.09 15.01 7.10
N GLY A 248 9.08 15.42 6.34
CA GLY A 248 8.51 16.78 6.36
C GLY A 248 7.19 16.85 7.13
N SER A 249 6.53 18.01 7.11
CA SER A 249 5.21 18.21 7.73
C SER A 249 4.22 17.16 7.24
N LEU A 250 3.45 16.60 8.18
CA LEU A 250 2.52 15.50 7.92
C LEU A 250 1.12 15.86 8.43
N ILE A 251 0.16 15.92 7.52
CA ILE A 251 -1.26 16.11 7.85
C ILE A 251 -1.98 14.80 7.53
N VAL A 252 -2.57 14.15 8.53
CA VAL A 252 -3.25 12.86 8.36
C VAL A 252 -4.73 12.97 8.71
N LEU A 253 -5.62 12.63 7.77
CA LEU A 253 -7.02 12.34 8.10
C LEU A 253 -7.14 10.87 8.48
N ASP A 254 -7.54 10.59 9.71
CA ASP A 254 -7.65 9.22 10.26
C ASP A 254 -9.03 8.99 10.90
N PRO A 255 -10.01 8.52 10.13
CA PRO A 255 -11.35 8.24 10.65
C PRO A 255 -11.43 7.07 11.64
N SER A 256 -10.38 6.26 11.74
CA SER A 256 -10.31 5.11 12.65
C SER A 256 -9.63 5.46 13.98
N ASN A 257 -9.04 6.66 14.08
CA ASN A 257 -8.18 7.14 15.17
C ASN A 257 -7.13 6.09 15.60
N GLU A 258 -6.53 5.37 14.64
CA GLU A 258 -5.53 4.33 14.90
C GLU A 258 -4.08 4.79 14.65
N VAL A 259 -3.88 5.79 13.80
CA VAL A 259 -2.57 6.22 13.31
C VAL A 259 -1.79 6.98 14.36
N ALA A 260 -2.37 8.03 14.94
CA ALA A 260 -1.65 8.89 15.88
C ALA A 260 -1.05 8.10 17.06
N PRO A 261 -1.81 7.25 17.79
CA PRO A 261 -1.24 6.45 18.89
C PRO A 261 -0.10 5.53 18.47
N MET A 262 -0.07 5.11 17.20
CA MET A 262 0.95 4.19 16.68
C MET A 262 2.23 4.90 16.23
N VAL A 263 2.19 6.17 15.85
CA VAL A 263 3.36 6.86 15.24
C VAL A 263 3.85 8.08 16.02
N SER A 264 3.04 8.68 16.90
CA SER A 264 3.39 9.93 17.60
C SER A 264 4.71 9.86 18.36
N ALA A 265 5.02 8.74 19.05
CA ALA A 265 6.27 8.59 19.79
C ALA A 265 7.50 8.59 18.87
N HIS A 266 7.43 7.87 17.75
CA HIS A 266 8.49 7.86 16.73
C HIS A 266 8.69 9.24 16.11
N ARG A 267 7.61 9.96 15.82
CA ARG A 267 7.69 11.30 15.22
C ARG A 267 8.20 12.35 16.20
N THR A 268 7.75 12.33 17.45
CA THR A 268 8.27 13.21 18.52
C THR A 268 9.75 12.95 18.78
N GLY A 269 10.18 11.68 18.78
CA GLY A 269 11.58 11.30 18.91
C GLY A 269 12.47 11.75 17.74
N ALA A 270 11.87 12.17 16.62
CA ALA A 270 12.53 12.78 15.48
C ALA A 270 12.44 14.33 15.50
N ASP A 271 12.22 14.93 16.68
CA ASP A 271 12.16 16.37 16.92
C ASP A 271 11.05 17.08 16.12
N ARG A 272 9.86 16.46 16.11
CA ARG A 272 8.68 16.96 15.42
C ARG A 272 7.59 17.37 16.40
N ASP A 273 6.91 18.46 16.08
CA ASP A 273 5.77 18.96 16.84
C ASP A 273 4.51 18.21 16.43
N VAL A 274 4.01 17.32 17.29
CA VAL A 274 2.89 16.42 16.98
C VAL A 274 1.60 16.89 17.66
N PHE A 275 0.63 17.32 16.86
CA PHE A 275 -0.69 17.73 17.31
C PHE A 275 -1.77 16.71 16.89
N VAL A 276 -2.69 16.42 17.80
CA VAL A 276 -3.82 15.51 17.54
C VAL A 276 -5.11 16.26 17.75
N VAL A 277 -5.82 16.52 16.65
CA VAL A 277 -7.13 17.19 16.64
C VAL A 277 -8.20 16.11 16.77
N ASP A 278 -8.75 15.95 17.98
CA ASP A 278 -9.72 14.91 18.32
C ASP A 278 -10.92 15.52 19.07
N PRO A 279 -12.15 15.42 18.55
CA PRO A 279 -13.36 15.87 19.27
C PRO A 279 -13.58 15.30 20.66
N LYS A 280 -12.96 14.15 20.99
CA LYS A 280 -13.03 13.51 22.30
C LYS A 280 -12.01 14.09 23.28
N LYS A 281 -11.01 14.82 22.77
CA LYS A 281 -9.97 15.52 23.53
C LYS A 281 -9.80 16.95 22.96
N PRO A 282 -10.77 17.84 23.19
CA PRO A 282 -10.87 19.13 22.51
C PRO A 282 -9.87 20.20 23.02
N GLU A 283 -8.80 19.80 23.70
CA GLU A 283 -7.76 20.70 24.23
C GLU A 283 -6.79 21.17 23.14
N THR A 284 -6.64 20.38 22.07
CA THR A 284 -5.78 20.69 20.93
C THR A 284 -6.62 21.20 19.76
N GLY A 285 -6.43 22.48 19.43
CA GLY A 285 -7.10 23.12 18.31
C GLY A 285 -6.35 24.36 17.82
N PHE A 286 -6.71 24.83 16.65
CA PHE A 286 -6.15 26.02 16.02
C PHE A 286 -7.27 26.96 15.60
N ASN A 287 -6.96 28.20 15.23
CA ASN A 287 -7.97 29.12 14.73
C ASN A 287 -8.02 29.02 13.20
N ALA A 288 -9.12 28.50 12.65
CA ALA A 288 -9.29 28.31 11.21
C ALA A 288 -9.34 29.62 10.41
N LEU A 289 -9.40 30.78 11.07
CA LEU A 289 -9.40 32.12 10.48
C LEU A 289 -8.04 32.84 10.62
N ASP A 290 -7.03 32.24 11.29
CA ASP A 290 -5.78 32.94 11.60
C ASP A 290 -4.98 33.38 10.36
N TRP A 291 -5.05 32.61 9.29
CA TRP A 291 -4.33 32.83 8.02
C TRP A 291 -5.00 33.85 7.09
N ILE A 292 -6.20 34.35 7.39
CA ILE A 292 -6.95 35.25 6.50
C ILE A 292 -6.16 36.54 6.24
N GLY A 293 -5.93 36.84 4.95
CA GLY A 293 -5.16 37.99 4.49
C GLY A 293 -3.67 37.90 4.79
N GLN A 294 -3.19 36.72 5.16
CA GLN A 294 -1.77 36.48 5.33
C GLN A 294 -1.19 35.88 4.05
N PHE A 295 -0.04 36.43 3.62
CA PHE A 295 0.78 35.92 2.52
C PHE A 295 0.02 35.80 1.18
N GLY A 296 -0.11 36.91 0.45
CA GLY A 296 -0.50 36.89 -0.97
C GLY A 296 -2.00 36.91 -1.29
N GLY A 297 -2.86 36.22 -0.53
CA GLY A 297 -4.32 36.24 -0.73
C GLY A 297 -4.98 37.53 -0.25
N THR A 298 -6.07 37.98 -0.90
CA THR A 298 -6.93 39.04 -0.35
C THR A 298 -7.77 38.46 0.78
N LYS A 299 -8.08 39.27 1.79
CA LYS A 299 -8.88 38.79 2.94
C LYS A 299 -10.25 38.29 2.47
N GLU A 300 -10.80 38.95 1.47
CA GLU A 300 -12.10 38.70 0.87
C GLU A 300 -12.17 37.31 0.21
N GLU A 301 -11.16 36.94 -0.59
CA GLU A 301 -11.07 35.63 -1.23
C GLU A 301 -10.87 34.49 -0.21
N ASP A 302 -10.06 34.75 0.81
CA ASP A 302 -9.81 33.81 1.90
C ASP A 302 -11.10 33.53 2.70
N ILE A 303 -11.87 34.58 3.02
CA ILE A 303 -13.17 34.46 3.70
C ILE A 303 -14.16 33.63 2.86
N ALA A 304 -14.26 33.92 1.55
CA ALA A 304 -15.13 33.16 0.66
C ALA A 304 -14.73 31.68 0.59
N SER A 305 -13.42 31.38 0.67
CA SER A 305 -12.90 30.01 0.71
C SER A 305 -13.34 29.28 1.98
N VAL A 306 -13.22 29.90 3.16
CA VAL A 306 -13.69 29.30 4.42
C VAL A 306 -15.20 29.01 4.39
N ALA A 307 -16.00 29.96 3.90
CA ALA A 307 -17.45 29.77 3.78
C ALA A 307 -17.79 28.56 2.88
N SER A 308 -17.05 28.38 1.78
CA SER A 308 -17.23 27.26 0.86
C SER A 308 -16.89 25.89 1.47
N TRP A 309 -16.01 25.83 2.47
CA TRP A 309 -15.67 24.57 3.14
C TRP A 309 -16.68 24.18 4.22
N ILE A 310 -17.37 25.16 4.81
CA ILE A 310 -18.49 24.91 5.72
C ILE A 310 -19.69 24.39 4.92
N MET A 311 -20.07 25.08 3.85
CA MET A 311 -21.22 24.71 3.02
C MET A 311 -20.90 23.51 2.10
N SER A 312 -21.61 22.38 2.20
CA SER A 312 -21.32 21.21 1.35
C SER A 312 -21.62 21.43 -0.13
N ASP A 313 -20.60 21.50 -1.00
CA ASP A 313 -20.82 21.43 -2.45
C ASP A 313 -21.29 20.03 -2.83
N SER A 314 -22.49 19.97 -3.39
CA SER A 314 -23.06 18.73 -3.86
C SER A 314 -22.79 18.70 -5.37
N GLY A 315 -21.80 17.92 -5.81
CA GLY A 315 -21.43 17.81 -7.22
C GLY A 315 -22.46 17.10 -8.12
N GLY A 316 -23.74 17.08 -7.72
CA GLY A 316 -24.82 16.39 -8.42
C GLY A 316 -25.97 17.34 -8.79
N THR A 317 -26.74 16.96 -9.80
CA THR A 317 -27.88 17.74 -10.31
C THR A 317 -28.98 17.84 -9.24
N ARG A 318 -29.20 19.03 -8.68
CA ARG A 318 -30.32 19.33 -7.77
C ARG A 318 -31.33 20.28 -8.41
N GLY A 319 -32.48 20.44 -7.75
CA GLY A 319 -33.52 21.36 -8.18
C GLY A 319 -33.10 22.82 -7.97
N VAL A 320 -33.43 23.67 -8.95
CA VAL A 320 -33.06 25.11 -9.01
C VAL A 320 -33.35 25.88 -7.70
N ARG A 321 -34.44 25.55 -7.00
CA ARG A 321 -34.82 26.22 -5.75
C ARG A 321 -33.86 25.94 -4.60
N ASP A 322 -33.41 24.70 -4.45
CA ASP A 322 -32.52 24.32 -3.37
C ASP A 322 -31.11 24.91 -3.60
N ASP A 323 -30.70 25.01 -4.86
CA ASP A 323 -29.44 25.66 -5.24
C ASP A 323 -29.45 27.16 -4.93
N PHE A 324 -30.58 27.86 -5.15
CA PHE A 324 -30.74 29.25 -4.76
C PHE A 324 -30.55 29.46 -3.25
N PHE A 325 -31.30 28.72 -2.41
CA PHE A 325 -31.19 28.90 -0.95
C PHE A 325 -29.81 28.55 -0.41
N ARG A 326 -29.15 27.55 -1.01
CA ARG A 326 -27.79 27.18 -0.64
C ARG A 326 -26.77 28.26 -1.03
N ALA A 327 -26.88 28.82 -2.24
CA ALA A 327 -26.01 29.91 -2.68
C ALA A 327 -26.19 31.16 -1.80
N SER A 328 -27.43 31.51 -1.48
CA SER A 328 -27.71 32.61 -0.54
C SER A 328 -27.23 32.32 0.87
N ALA A 329 -27.30 31.07 1.34
CA ALA A 329 -26.76 30.69 2.66
C ALA A 329 -25.24 30.77 2.70
N LEU A 330 -24.57 30.42 1.61
CA LEU A 330 -23.13 30.64 1.44
C LEU A 330 -22.80 32.14 1.49
N GLN A 331 -23.55 32.99 0.79
CA GLN A 331 -23.36 34.44 0.84
C GLN A 331 -23.57 35.01 2.26
N LEU A 332 -24.62 34.56 2.96
CA LEU A 332 -24.86 34.98 4.35
C LEU A 332 -23.69 34.57 5.25
N LEU A 333 -23.18 33.35 5.09
CA LEU A 333 -22.03 32.89 5.86
C LEU A 333 -20.76 33.69 5.54
N THR A 334 -20.50 33.99 4.27
CA THR A 334 -19.40 34.87 3.84
C THR A 334 -19.52 36.23 4.52
N ALA A 335 -20.71 36.84 4.52
CA ALA A 335 -20.97 38.12 5.16
C ALA A 335 -20.69 38.08 6.68
N MET A 336 -21.13 37.01 7.37
CA MET A 336 -20.91 36.86 8.81
C MET A 336 -19.44 36.61 9.18
N ILE A 337 -18.70 35.86 8.36
CA ILE A 337 -17.26 35.68 8.55
C ILE A 337 -16.53 37.00 8.26
N ALA A 338 -16.95 37.74 7.24
CA ALA A 338 -16.39 39.04 6.89
C ALA A 338 -16.64 40.09 7.99
N ASP A 339 -17.83 40.14 8.61
CA ASP A 339 -18.07 40.98 9.79
C ASP A 339 -17.06 40.65 10.90
N VAL A 340 -16.94 39.38 11.27
CA VAL A 340 -16.00 38.96 12.33
C VAL A 340 -14.55 39.33 12.01
N CYS A 341 -14.11 39.24 10.75
CA CYS A 341 -12.70 39.47 10.38
C CYS A 341 -12.37 40.92 10.02
N LEU A 342 -13.31 41.67 9.44
CA LEU A 342 -13.04 42.92 8.71
C LEU A 342 -13.81 44.14 9.21
N SER A 343 -14.95 44.00 9.90
CA SER A 343 -15.78 45.16 10.26
C SER A 343 -15.20 46.04 11.37
N GLY A 344 -14.20 45.53 12.10
CA GLY A 344 -13.64 46.19 13.28
C GLY A 344 -14.45 45.99 14.55
N HIS A 345 -15.64 45.38 14.48
CA HIS A 345 -16.52 45.14 15.63
C HIS A 345 -16.03 44.03 16.57
N THR A 346 -15.20 43.11 16.05
CA THR A 346 -14.71 41.95 16.82
C THR A 346 -13.23 42.08 17.09
N GLU A 347 -12.86 42.04 18.38
CA GLU A 347 -11.44 42.02 18.80
C GLU A 347 -10.69 40.84 18.16
N LYS A 348 -9.44 41.06 17.78
CA LYS A 348 -8.60 40.09 17.05
C LYS A 348 -8.56 38.71 17.72
N GLU A 349 -8.56 38.65 19.05
CA GLU A 349 -8.51 37.41 19.82
C GLU A 349 -9.79 36.56 19.74
N ASN A 350 -10.91 37.19 19.37
CA ASN A 350 -12.23 36.59 19.27
C ASN A 350 -12.64 36.33 17.81
N GLN A 351 -11.77 36.65 16.84
CA GLN A 351 -12.00 36.39 15.41
C GLN A 351 -11.91 34.88 15.11
N THR A 352 -12.99 34.16 15.43
CA THR A 352 -13.05 32.71 15.38
C THR A 352 -14.36 32.24 14.74
N LEU A 353 -14.37 31.02 14.19
CA LEU A 353 -15.61 30.41 13.69
C LEU A 353 -16.66 30.19 14.79
N ARG A 354 -16.25 30.03 16.05
CA ARG A 354 -17.18 29.99 17.18
C ARG A 354 -17.89 31.33 17.37
N GLN A 355 -17.20 32.45 17.19
CA GLN A 355 -17.83 33.79 17.23
C GLN A 355 -18.78 33.99 16.06
N VAL A 356 -18.39 33.59 14.85
CA VAL A 356 -19.28 33.60 13.66
C VAL A 356 -20.57 32.82 13.95
N ARG A 357 -20.46 31.63 14.55
CA ARG A 357 -21.62 30.83 14.94
C ARG A 357 -22.47 31.52 16.00
N ALA A 358 -21.87 32.17 17.00
CA ALA A 358 -22.60 32.89 18.03
C ALA A 358 -23.45 34.01 17.41
N ASN A 359 -22.86 34.82 16.54
CA ASN A 359 -23.55 35.90 15.83
C ASN A 359 -24.67 35.37 14.93
N LEU A 360 -24.40 34.29 14.16
CA LEU A 360 -25.39 33.69 13.26
C LEU A 360 -26.55 33.02 14.01
N SER A 361 -26.36 32.61 15.27
CA SER A 361 -27.39 31.89 16.04
C SER A 361 -28.39 32.81 16.74
N GLU A 362 -28.27 34.14 16.58
CA GLU A 362 -29.25 35.08 17.08
C GLU A 362 -30.65 34.78 16.47
N PRO A 363 -31.74 35.03 17.22
CA PRO A 363 -33.10 34.94 16.68
C PRO A 363 -33.24 35.76 15.40
N GLU A 364 -34.00 35.26 14.43
CA GLU A 364 -34.10 35.85 13.08
C GLU A 364 -34.34 37.38 13.07
N PRO A 365 -35.25 37.95 13.89
CA PRO A 365 -35.44 39.41 13.92
C PRO A 365 -34.21 40.17 14.41
N GLN A 366 -33.48 39.62 15.39
CA GLN A 366 -32.25 40.21 15.92
C GLN A 366 -31.12 40.11 14.91
N LEU A 367 -30.98 38.96 14.24
CA LEU A 367 -29.97 38.81 13.19
C LEU A 367 -30.21 39.80 12.03
N ARG A 368 -31.47 40.04 11.65
CA ARG A 368 -31.79 41.04 10.62
C ARG A 368 -31.43 42.46 11.06
N GLN A 369 -31.72 42.80 12.32
CA GLN A 369 -31.29 44.06 12.90
C GLN A 369 -29.76 44.17 12.90
N ARG A 370 -29.06 43.11 13.30
CA ARG A 370 -27.59 43.06 13.27
C ARG A 370 -27.04 43.27 11.87
N LEU A 371 -27.63 42.64 10.85
CA LEU A 371 -27.23 42.84 9.46
C LEU A 371 -27.44 44.29 9.02
N GLN A 372 -28.54 44.93 9.42
CA GLN A 372 -28.75 46.36 9.19
C GLN A 372 -27.65 47.21 9.88
N GLU A 373 -27.35 46.93 11.15
CA GLU A 373 -26.32 47.64 11.90
C GLU A 373 -24.92 47.46 11.30
N ILE A 374 -24.59 46.27 10.79
CA ILE A 374 -23.35 46.00 10.05
C ILE A 374 -23.30 46.82 8.76
N TYR A 375 -24.40 46.88 8.01
CA TYR A 375 -24.48 47.67 6.78
C TYR A 375 -24.29 49.17 7.05
N ASP A 376 -24.85 49.69 8.14
CA ASP A 376 -24.77 51.11 8.47
C ASP A 376 -23.40 51.51 9.05
N ASN A 377 -22.78 50.65 9.87
CA ASN A 377 -21.62 51.03 10.70
C ASN A 377 -20.28 50.38 10.32
N SER A 378 -20.24 49.38 9.43
CA SER A 378 -18.96 48.73 9.07
C SER A 378 -17.98 49.68 8.39
N ASP A 379 -16.68 49.57 8.71
CA ASP A 379 -15.63 50.31 8.01
C ASP A 379 -15.24 49.66 6.65
N SER A 380 -15.65 48.41 6.41
CA SER A 380 -15.34 47.66 5.19
C SER A 380 -16.48 47.73 4.17
N GLU A 381 -16.18 48.25 2.97
CA GLU A 381 -17.10 48.30 1.83
C GLU A 381 -17.53 46.89 1.38
N PHE A 382 -16.59 45.94 1.34
CA PHE A 382 -16.87 44.53 1.04
C PHE A 382 -17.92 43.93 1.99
N VAL A 383 -17.82 44.21 3.30
CA VAL A 383 -18.81 43.74 4.28
C VAL A 383 -20.18 44.35 4.00
N LYS A 384 -20.24 45.67 3.72
CA LYS A 384 -21.50 46.37 3.40
C LYS A 384 -22.16 45.77 2.16
N GLU A 385 -21.41 45.56 1.09
CA GLU A 385 -21.93 44.98 -0.17
C GLU A 385 -22.50 43.58 0.04
N ASN A 386 -21.79 42.71 0.79
CA ASN A 386 -22.25 41.34 1.04
C ASN A 386 -23.49 41.29 1.94
N VAL A 387 -23.65 42.25 2.85
CA VAL A 387 -24.81 42.30 3.76
C VAL A 387 -26.04 42.96 3.11
N ALA A 388 -25.83 43.90 2.18
CA ALA A 388 -26.91 44.66 1.52
C ALA A 388 -28.00 43.78 0.88
N ALA A 389 -27.61 42.62 0.34
CA ALA A 389 -28.54 41.66 -0.27
C ALA A 389 -29.57 41.10 0.73
N PHE A 390 -29.25 41.07 2.02
CA PHE A 390 -30.10 40.52 3.07
C PHE A 390 -30.95 41.58 3.78
N VAL A 391 -30.49 42.84 3.81
CA VAL A 391 -31.21 43.97 4.41
C VAL A 391 -32.58 44.14 3.76
N ASN A 392 -32.62 44.12 2.42
CA ASN A 392 -33.85 44.31 1.65
C ASN A 392 -34.61 43.01 1.32
N MET A 393 -34.17 41.86 1.85
CA MET A 393 -34.78 40.57 1.55
C MET A 393 -36.12 40.42 2.29
N THR A 394 -37.10 39.77 1.65
CA THR A 394 -38.39 39.48 2.31
C THR A 394 -38.19 38.52 3.49
N PRO A 395 -38.96 38.65 4.59
CA PRO A 395 -38.84 37.76 5.74
C PRO A 395 -38.88 36.27 5.37
N GLU A 396 -39.83 35.88 4.52
CA GLU A 396 -40.05 34.47 4.15
C GLU A 396 -38.85 33.88 3.40
N THR A 397 -38.23 34.68 2.52
CA THR A 397 -37.04 34.25 1.78
C THR A 397 -35.84 34.18 2.72
N PHE A 398 -35.69 35.18 3.60
CA PHE A 398 -34.62 35.22 4.59
C PHE A 398 -34.68 34.03 5.55
N SER A 399 -35.87 33.65 6.06
CA SER A 399 -36.04 32.47 6.91
C SER A 399 -35.51 31.19 6.24
N GLY A 400 -35.74 31.02 4.94
CA GLY A 400 -35.22 29.88 4.18
C GLY A 400 -33.70 29.87 4.04
N VAL A 401 -33.10 31.05 3.82
CA VAL A 401 -31.63 31.22 3.76
C VAL A 401 -31.00 30.98 5.13
N TYR A 402 -31.54 31.62 6.17
CA TYR A 402 -31.13 31.49 7.56
C TYR A 402 -31.16 30.03 8.02
N ALA A 403 -32.26 29.31 7.77
CA ALA A 403 -32.39 27.90 8.16
C ALA A 403 -31.29 27.01 7.54
N ASN A 404 -30.90 27.26 6.28
CA ASN A 404 -29.81 26.53 5.63
C ASN A 404 -28.44 26.88 6.23
N ALA A 405 -28.17 28.17 6.49
CA ALA A 405 -26.91 28.60 7.11
C ALA A 405 -26.77 28.04 8.55
N ILE A 406 -27.86 28.05 9.34
CA ILE A 406 -27.90 27.46 10.69
C ILE A 406 -27.62 25.95 10.63
N LYS A 407 -28.23 25.23 9.69
CA LYS A 407 -28.04 23.79 9.54
C LYS A 407 -26.59 23.42 9.25
N GLU A 408 -25.95 24.09 8.29
CA GLU A 408 -24.58 23.79 7.87
C GLU A 408 -23.54 24.22 8.91
N THR A 409 -23.86 25.20 9.76
CA THR A 409 -23.01 25.65 10.88
C THR A 409 -23.36 25.00 12.22
N HIS A 410 -24.38 24.14 12.28
CA HIS A 410 -24.88 23.59 13.54
C HIS A 410 -23.78 22.86 14.34
N TRP A 411 -22.84 22.21 13.66
CA TRP A 411 -21.75 21.50 14.31
C TRP A 411 -20.82 22.43 15.13
N LEU A 412 -20.73 23.72 14.78
CA LEU A 412 -19.99 24.73 15.56
C LEU A 412 -20.66 25.05 16.90
N SER A 413 -21.91 24.63 17.13
CA SER A 413 -22.59 24.78 18.43
C SER A 413 -22.01 23.83 19.49
N TYR A 414 -21.51 22.66 19.08
CA TYR A 414 -20.88 21.71 19.98
C TYR A 414 -19.52 22.26 20.44
N PRO A 415 -19.31 22.51 21.75
CA PRO A 415 -18.06 23.10 22.25
C PRO A 415 -16.83 22.30 21.85
N ASN A 416 -16.93 20.97 21.87
CA ASN A 416 -15.84 20.07 21.53
C ASN A 416 -15.46 20.06 20.03
N TYR A 417 -16.37 20.40 19.12
CA TYR A 417 -16.04 20.56 17.70
C TYR A 417 -15.52 21.97 17.40
N ALA A 418 -16.14 22.98 17.99
CA ALA A 418 -15.72 24.36 17.82
C ALA A 418 -14.30 24.61 18.34
N ALA A 419 -13.92 23.99 19.48
CA ALA A 419 -12.58 24.12 20.05
C ALA A 419 -11.46 23.71 19.08
N LEU A 420 -11.73 22.76 18.16
CA LEU A 420 -10.74 22.26 17.20
C LEU A 420 -10.36 23.31 16.15
N VAL A 421 -11.31 24.18 15.77
CA VAL A 421 -11.18 25.18 14.70
C VAL A 421 -11.25 26.63 15.21
N SER A 422 -11.33 26.82 16.52
CA SER A 422 -11.33 28.11 17.21
C SER A 422 -10.38 28.10 18.42
N GLY A 423 -9.40 27.19 18.41
CA GLY A 423 -8.39 27.04 19.45
C GLY A 423 -7.15 27.90 19.20
N LYS A 424 -6.17 27.81 20.10
CA LYS A 424 -4.91 28.58 20.05
C LYS A 424 -3.68 27.72 20.38
N THR A 425 -3.78 26.40 20.28
CA THR A 425 -2.69 25.46 20.66
C THR A 425 -1.52 25.53 19.68
N PHE A 426 -1.80 25.70 18.40
CA PHE A 426 -0.81 25.91 17.33
C PHE A 426 -1.43 26.78 16.22
N SER A 427 -0.61 27.31 15.31
CA SER A 427 -1.07 28.11 14.17
C SER A 427 -0.95 27.35 12.85
N THR A 428 -1.81 27.68 11.89
CA THR A 428 -1.68 27.17 10.52
C THR A 428 -0.34 27.54 9.87
N ILE A 429 0.26 28.64 10.32
CA ILE A 429 1.56 29.16 9.89
C ILE A 429 2.70 28.19 10.22
N ASP A 430 2.61 27.45 11.32
CA ASP A 430 3.66 26.56 11.82
C ASP A 430 3.89 25.35 10.89
N LEU A 431 2.91 25.04 10.03
CA LEU A 431 3.05 24.01 9.00
C LEU A 431 4.15 24.33 7.99
N ALA A 432 4.45 25.62 7.79
CA ALA A 432 5.43 26.10 6.83
C ALA A 432 6.89 25.80 7.22
N ALA A 433 7.13 25.61 8.51
CA ALA A 433 8.46 25.32 9.06
C ALA A 433 8.95 23.90 8.73
N GLY A 434 8.07 22.98 8.31
CA GLY A 434 8.45 21.62 7.88
C GLY A 434 8.52 20.57 9.01
N ASN A 435 8.36 20.97 10.27
CA ASN A 435 8.50 20.13 11.46
C ASN A 435 7.16 19.80 12.17
N THR A 436 6.05 20.39 11.72
CA THR A 436 4.73 20.23 12.35
C THR A 436 3.94 19.06 11.73
N ASP A 437 3.42 18.18 12.59
CA ASP A 437 2.54 17.08 12.21
C ASP A 437 1.17 17.23 12.86
N VAL A 438 0.10 17.07 12.07
CA VAL A 438 -1.28 17.18 12.53
C VAL A 438 -2.07 15.92 12.18
N PHE A 439 -2.59 15.24 13.19
CA PHE A 439 -3.48 14.09 13.04
C PHE A 439 -4.94 14.51 13.29
N ILE A 440 -5.78 14.39 12.27
CA ILE A 440 -7.20 14.74 12.27
C ILE A 440 -8.00 13.48 12.57
N ASN A 441 -8.28 13.26 13.86
CA ASN A 441 -8.91 12.06 14.41
C ASN A 441 -10.43 12.25 14.55
N ILE A 442 -11.12 12.40 13.42
CA ILE A 442 -12.57 12.58 13.37
C ILE A 442 -13.21 11.27 12.93
N ASP A 443 -13.98 10.63 13.82
CA ASP A 443 -14.55 9.32 13.51
C ASP A 443 -15.54 9.36 12.33
N LEU A 444 -15.71 8.20 11.67
CA LEU A 444 -16.56 8.07 10.49
C LEU A 444 -17.98 8.60 10.70
N LYS A 445 -18.59 8.36 11.87
CA LYS A 445 -19.93 8.85 12.19
C LYS A 445 -19.98 10.38 12.20
N THR A 446 -18.96 11.02 12.79
CA THR A 446 -18.84 12.48 12.81
C THR A 446 -18.57 13.02 11.41
N LEU A 447 -17.73 12.37 10.61
CA LEU A 447 -17.51 12.77 9.20
C LEU A 447 -18.77 12.66 8.35
N GLU A 448 -19.57 11.60 8.51
CA GLU A 448 -20.83 11.42 7.77
C GLU A 448 -21.88 12.48 8.14
N THR A 449 -21.92 12.90 9.40
CA THR A 449 -22.93 13.86 9.89
C THR A 449 -22.47 15.31 9.71
N HIS A 450 -21.17 15.57 9.86
CA HIS A 450 -20.56 16.90 9.98
C HIS A 450 -19.26 17.01 9.18
N ALA A 451 -19.27 16.61 7.90
CA ALA A 451 -18.11 16.70 7.01
C ALA A 451 -17.49 18.10 6.95
N GLY A 452 -18.28 19.16 7.17
CA GLY A 452 -17.82 20.55 7.25
C GLY A 452 -16.67 20.77 8.25
N LEU A 453 -16.65 20.06 9.37
CA LEU A 453 -15.56 20.15 10.36
C LEU A 453 -14.21 19.76 9.74
N ALA A 454 -14.14 18.59 9.11
CA ALA A 454 -12.90 18.12 8.50
C ALA A 454 -12.51 18.94 7.26
N ARG A 455 -13.51 19.39 6.48
CA ARG A 455 -13.29 20.26 5.33
C ARG A 455 -12.67 21.60 5.72
N VAL A 456 -13.17 22.23 6.77
CA VAL A 456 -12.58 23.46 7.31
C VAL A 456 -11.14 23.22 7.73
N ILE A 457 -10.88 22.13 8.47
CA ILE A 457 -9.52 21.85 8.96
C ILE A 457 -8.52 21.66 7.80
N ILE A 458 -8.86 20.77 6.85
CA ILE A 458 -8.00 20.45 5.72
C ILE A 458 -7.86 21.66 4.78
N GLY A 459 -8.96 22.38 4.54
CA GLY A 459 -8.98 23.57 3.71
C GLY A 459 -8.07 24.67 4.28
N SER A 460 -8.19 24.97 5.58
CA SER A 460 -7.35 25.97 6.25
C SER A 460 -5.86 25.61 6.13
N PHE A 461 -5.47 24.35 6.32
CA PHE A 461 -4.07 23.93 6.17
C PHE A 461 -3.57 23.99 4.74
N LEU A 462 -4.38 23.57 3.76
CA LEU A 462 -4.01 23.65 2.35
C LEU A 462 -3.84 25.10 1.90
N ASN A 463 -4.79 25.99 2.23
CA ASN A 463 -4.70 27.41 1.87
C ASN A 463 -3.56 28.10 2.59
N ALA A 464 -3.34 27.84 3.88
CA ALA A 464 -2.23 28.43 4.62
C ALA A 464 -0.87 28.10 3.98
N ILE A 465 -0.72 26.90 3.39
CA ILE A 465 0.48 26.51 2.64
C ILE A 465 0.48 27.10 1.23
N TYR A 466 -0.67 27.12 0.55
CA TYR A 466 -0.79 27.65 -0.81
C TYR A 466 -0.45 29.15 -0.86
N ASN A 467 -0.95 29.93 0.09
CA ASN A 467 -0.70 31.37 0.23
C ASN A 467 0.79 31.69 0.47
N ARG A 468 1.60 30.73 0.91
CA ARG A 468 3.06 30.93 1.05
C ARG A 468 3.80 31.08 -0.27
N ASP A 469 3.16 30.81 -1.40
CA ASP A 469 3.76 30.92 -2.74
C ASP A 469 5.12 30.21 -2.86
N GLY A 470 5.21 29.01 -2.27
CA GLY A 470 6.42 28.19 -2.27
C GLY A 470 7.46 28.54 -1.20
N SER A 471 7.21 29.53 -0.33
CA SER A 471 8.05 29.83 0.84
C SER A 471 7.88 28.80 1.98
N MET A 472 8.25 27.56 1.68
CA MET A 472 8.11 26.40 2.57
C MET A 472 9.46 25.71 2.79
N SER A 473 9.73 25.29 4.03
CA SER A 473 10.85 24.40 4.31
C SER A 473 10.47 22.96 3.94
N GLY A 474 10.97 22.46 2.81
CA GLY A 474 10.68 21.12 2.34
C GLY A 474 9.27 20.96 1.77
N ARG A 475 8.56 19.89 2.16
CA ARG A 475 7.24 19.53 1.61
C ARG A 475 6.28 19.11 2.73
N SER A 476 5.01 19.43 2.54
CA SER A 476 3.91 18.97 3.39
C SER A 476 3.14 17.85 2.72
N LEU A 477 3.03 16.71 3.42
CA LEU A 477 2.28 15.56 2.96
C LEU A 477 0.89 15.54 3.61
N PHE A 478 -0.14 15.59 2.79
CA PHE A 478 -1.53 15.34 3.17
C PHE A 478 -1.86 13.89 2.86
N LEU A 479 -1.92 13.07 3.90
CA LEU A 479 -2.34 11.69 3.82
C LEU A 479 -3.81 11.60 4.23
N LEU A 480 -4.69 11.56 3.25
CA LEU A 480 -6.12 11.66 3.47
C LEU A 480 -6.75 10.27 3.31
N ASP A 481 -7.07 9.61 4.42
CA ASP A 481 -7.83 8.37 4.40
C ASP A 481 -9.33 8.64 4.23
N GLU A 482 -10.01 7.77 3.48
CA GLU A 482 -11.43 7.90 3.14
C GLU A 482 -11.86 9.29 2.63
N VAL A 483 -11.10 9.85 1.68
CA VAL A 483 -11.32 11.21 1.13
C VAL A 483 -12.75 11.43 0.63
N ALA A 484 -13.41 10.39 0.13
CA ALA A 484 -14.80 10.44 -0.32
C ALA A 484 -15.76 10.98 0.74
N ARG A 485 -15.45 10.85 2.04
CA ARG A 485 -16.27 11.37 3.14
C ARG A 485 -16.22 12.88 3.29
N LEU A 486 -15.23 13.54 2.71
CA LEU A 486 -15.15 15.00 2.67
C LEU A 486 -16.13 15.60 1.64
N GLY A 487 -16.54 14.83 0.63
CA GLY A 487 -17.29 15.35 -0.50
C GLY A 487 -16.42 16.22 -1.42
N TYR A 488 -17.06 16.99 -2.29
CA TYR A 488 -16.35 17.87 -3.22
C TYR A 488 -15.68 19.03 -2.48
N MET A 489 -14.40 19.25 -2.79
CA MET A 489 -13.63 20.41 -2.30
C MET A 489 -12.80 20.98 -3.45
N ARG A 490 -13.11 22.21 -3.87
CA ARG A 490 -12.38 22.91 -4.93
C ARG A 490 -10.88 23.02 -4.64
N ILE A 491 -10.50 23.26 -3.38
CA ILE A 491 -9.09 23.40 -2.97
C ILE A 491 -8.27 22.12 -3.21
N LEU A 492 -8.88 20.93 -3.18
CA LEU A 492 -8.18 19.70 -3.53
C LEU A 492 -7.83 19.65 -5.03
N GLU A 493 -8.71 20.16 -5.90
CA GLU A 493 -8.43 20.27 -7.34
C GLU A 493 -7.35 21.33 -7.62
N THR A 494 -7.39 22.46 -6.93
CA THR A 494 -6.32 23.47 -7.01
C THR A 494 -4.98 22.89 -6.55
N ALA A 495 -4.97 22.18 -5.43
CA ALA A 495 -3.78 21.50 -4.93
C ALA A 495 -3.27 20.41 -5.89
N ARG A 496 -4.17 19.66 -6.56
CA ARG A 496 -3.81 18.69 -7.61
C ARG A 496 -3.05 19.32 -8.76
N ASP A 497 -3.51 20.47 -9.24
CA ASP A 497 -3.02 21.09 -10.47
C ASP A 497 -1.77 21.95 -10.23
N ALA A 498 -1.69 22.64 -9.09
CA ALA A 498 -0.63 23.60 -8.80
C ALA A 498 0.20 23.26 -7.56
N GLY A 499 -0.31 22.45 -6.63
CA GLY A 499 0.23 22.25 -5.28
C GLY A 499 1.67 21.76 -5.22
N ARG A 500 2.16 21.07 -6.25
CA ARG A 500 3.59 20.67 -6.34
C ARG A 500 4.54 21.84 -6.12
N LYS A 501 4.29 22.98 -6.76
CA LYS A 501 5.16 24.17 -6.71
C LYS A 501 5.15 24.83 -5.32
N TYR A 502 4.04 24.68 -4.60
CA TYR A 502 3.82 25.20 -3.25
C TYR A 502 4.29 24.24 -2.15
N GLY A 503 4.96 23.15 -2.50
CA GLY A 503 5.44 22.15 -1.53
C GLY A 503 4.37 21.19 -1.02
N ILE A 504 3.15 21.21 -1.59
CA ILE A 504 2.07 20.30 -1.21
C ILE A 504 2.26 18.95 -1.90
N THR A 505 1.98 17.86 -1.17
CA THR A 505 1.86 16.52 -1.73
C THR A 505 0.62 15.85 -1.17
N LEU A 506 -0.27 15.40 -2.05
CA LEU A 506 -1.49 14.67 -1.68
C LEU A 506 -1.27 13.17 -1.86
N VAL A 507 -1.62 12.39 -0.84
CA VAL A 507 -1.85 10.94 -0.96
C VAL A 507 -3.29 10.68 -0.53
N MET A 508 -4.15 10.43 -1.52
CA MET A 508 -5.58 10.25 -1.32
C MET A 508 -5.97 8.78 -1.39
N ILE A 509 -6.68 8.29 -0.38
CA ILE A 509 -7.06 6.89 -0.27
C ILE A 509 -8.58 6.76 -0.45
N TYR A 510 -8.98 5.90 -1.39
CA TYR A 510 -10.38 5.57 -1.70
C TYR A 510 -10.63 4.07 -1.56
N GLN A 511 -11.88 3.66 -1.29
CA GLN A 511 -12.25 2.24 -1.34
C GLN A 511 -12.39 1.73 -2.77
N SER A 512 -12.92 2.57 -3.65
CA SER A 512 -13.20 2.21 -5.04
C SER A 512 -13.14 3.42 -5.98
N ILE A 513 -13.02 3.17 -7.28
CA ILE A 513 -13.15 4.21 -8.31
C ILE A 513 -14.56 4.83 -8.28
N GLY A 514 -15.59 4.04 -7.94
CA GLY A 514 -16.97 4.50 -7.82
C GLY A 514 -17.12 5.65 -6.82
N GLN A 515 -16.53 5.53 -5.63
CA GLN A 515 -16.56 6.59 -4.61
C GLN A 515 -15.93 7.89 -5.11
N MET A 516 -14.81 7.81 -5.84
CA MET A 516 -14.19 8.99 -6.44
C MET A 516 -15.11 9.64 -7.48
N ARG A 517 -15.72 8.84 -8.37
CA ARG A 517 -16.65 9.35 -9.39
C ARG A 517 -17.85 10.05 -8.75
N GLU A 518 -18.41 9.49 -7.70
CA GLU A 518 -19.50 10.10 -6.95
C GLU A 518 -19.08 11.44 -6.31
N THR A 519 -17.89 11.49 -5.71
CA THR A 519 -17.37 12.69 -5.04
C THR A 519 -17.21 13.88 -5.98
N TYR A 520 -16.70 13.65 -7.21
CA TYR A 520 -16.37 14.73 -8.15
C TYR A 520 -17.42 14.95 -9.26
N GLY A 521 -18.58 14.28 -9.21
CA GLY A 521 -19.66 14.54 -10.18
C GLY A 521 -19.52 13.79 -11.52
N GLY A 522 -18.90 12.61 -11.51
CA GLY A 522 -18.93 11.67 -12.64
C GLY A 522 -17.56 11.27 -13.18
N ARG A 523 -17.58 10.63 -14.35
CA ARG A 523 -16.39 10.01 -14.95
C ARG A 523 -15.38 11.03 -15.46
N ASP A 524 -15.84 12.13 -16.05
CA ASP A 524 -14.97 13.13 -16.69
C ASP A 524 -14.19 13.92 -15.65
N ALA A 525 -14.85 14.36 -14.58
CA ALA A 525 -14.19 15.04 -13.46
C ALA A 525 -13.20 14.13 -12.73
N ALA A 526 -13.57 12.87 -12.48
CA ALA A 526 -12.65 11.90 -11.88
C ALA A 526 -11.44 11.59 -12.77
N SER A 527 -11.57 11.65 -14.09
CA SER A 527 -10.48 11.34 -15.03
C SER A 527 -9.29 12.30 -14.88
N LYS A 528 -9.53 13.57 -14.55
CA LYS A 528 -8.48 14.55 -14.23
C LYS A 528 -7.56 14.09 -13.10
N TRP A 529 -8.11 13.39 -12.09
CA TRP A 529 -7.31 12.83 -11.01
C TRP A 529 -6.40 11.68 -11.49
N PHE A 530 -6.87 10.85 -12.41
CA PHE A 530 -6.06 9.78 -12.99
C PHE A 530 -4.93 10.30 -13.89
N GLU A 531 -5.13 11.46 -14.51
CA GLU A 531 -4.17 12.12 -15.39
C GLU A 531 -3.10 12.88 -14.60
N SER A 532 -3.49 13.56 -13.51
CA SER A 532 -2.57 14.38 -12.72
C SER A 532 -1.77 13.59 -11.70
N ALA A 533 -2.23 12.44 -11.20
CA ALA A 533 -1.51 11.68 -10.18
C ALA A 533 -0.19 11.09 -10.71
N SER A 534 0.89 11.21 -9.92
CA SER A 534 2.22 10.68 -10.28
C SER A 534 2.24 9.15 -10.25
N TRP A 535 1.48 8.57 -9.34
CA TRP A 535 1.31 7.14 -9.21
C TRP A 535 -0.09 6.80 -8.71
N ILE A 536 -0.60 5.65 -9.15
CA ILE A 536 -1.91 5.14 -8.75
C ILE A 536 -1.78 3.67 -8.39
N SER A 537 -2.16 3.32 -7.16
CA SER A 537 -2.12 1.95 -6.66
C SER A 537 -3.52 1.34 -6.57
N PHE A 538 -3.62 0.06 -6.93
CA PHE A 538 -4.82 -0.77 -6.83
C PHE A 538 -4.50 -2.04 -6.03
N ALA A 539 -5.32 -2.33 -5.01
CA ALA A 539 -5.24 -3.58 -4.25
C ALA A 539 -6.62 -4.01 -3.73
N ALA A 540 -6.75 -5.29 -3.36
CA ALA A 540 -7.99 -5.84 -2.80
C ALA A 540 -9.24 -5.43 -3.61
N ILE A 541 -9.16 -5.60 -4.93
CA ILE A 541 -10.21 -5.19 -5.87
C ILE A 541 -11.28 -6.27 -5.94
N ASN A 542 -12.52 -5.92 -5.59
CA ASN A 542 -13.67 -6.81 -5.65
C ASN A 542 -14.67 -6.45 -6.75
N ASP A 543 -14.55 -5.26 -7.34
CA ASP A 543 -15.45 -4.75 -8.37
C ASP A 543 -15.00 -5.19 -9.78
N PRO A 544 -15.85 -5.90 -10.54
CA PRO A 544 -15.53 -6.33 -11.90
C PRO A 544 -15.23 -5.19 -12.87
N GLU A 545 -15.88 -4.03 -12.76
CA GLU A 545 -15.61 -2.88 -13.64
C GLU A 545 -14.21 -2.32 -13.41
N THR A 546 -13.82 -2.18 -12.14
CA THR A 546 -12.46 -1.77 -11.76
C THR A 546 -11.43 -2.80 -12.23
N ALA A 547 -11.73 -4.09 -12.14
CA ALA A 547 -10.85 -5.15 -12.65
C ALA A 547 -10.67 -5.10 -14.18
N ASP A 548 -11.74 -4.85 -14.94
CA ASP A 548 -11.68 -4.65 -16.39
C ASP A 548 -10.88 -3.39 -16.75
N TYR A 549 -11.07 -2.29 -16.01
CA TYR A 549 -10.27 -1.08 -16.16
C TYR A 549 -8.78 -1.34 -15.93
N ILE A 550 -8.40 -2.06 -14.86
CA ILE A 550 -7.00 -2.41 -14.57
C ILE A 550 -6.42 -3.28 -15.67
N SER A 551 -7.14 -4.33 -16.10
CA SER A 551 -6.74 -5.23 -17.19
C SER A 551 -6.48 -4.44 -18.48
N ARG A 552 -7.40 -3.55 -18.88
CA ARG A 552 -7.24 -2.70 -20.07
C ARG A 552 -6.06 -1.74 -19.92
N ARG A 553 -5.88 -1.12 -18.75
CA ARG A 553 -4.76 -0.20 -18.47
C ARG A 553 -3.40 -0.90 -18.47
N CYS A 554 -3.36 -2.18 -18.09
CA CYS A 554 -2.16 -3.01 -18.19
C CYS A 554 -1.79 -3.37 -19.63
N GLY A 555 -2.74 -3.32 -20.57
CA GLY A 555 -2.51 -3.55 -21.99
C GLY A 555 -2.49 -5.02 -22.42
N MET A 556 -2.28 -5.23 -23.71
CA MET A 556 -2.27 -6.54 -24.37
C MET A 556 -0.84 -7.01 -24.65
N THR A 557 -0.64 -8.32 -24.56
CA THR A 557 0.63 -8.98 -24.84
C THR A 557 0.43 -10.14 -25.80
N THR A 558 1.44 -10.43 -26.60
CA THR A 558 1.42 -11.55 -27.54
C THR A 558 1.93 -12.81 -26.85
N VAL A 559 1.14 -13.87 -26.86
CA VAL A 559 1.51 -15.17 -26.28
C VAL A 559 1.62 -16.25 -27.35
N GLU A 560 2.60 -17.14 -27.19
CA GLU A 560 2.76 -18.36 -27.96
C GLU A 560 1.95 -19.48 -27.30
N ILE A 561 0.97 -20.01 -28.05
CA ILE A 561 0.15 -21.15 -27.65
C ILE A 561 0.63 -22.36 -28.45
N ASP A 562 1.09 -23.39 -27.74
CA ASP A 562 1.40 -24.68 -28.33
C ASP A 562 0.09 -25.46 -28.55
N GLN A 563 -0.29 -25.64 -29.81
CA GLN A 563 -1.40 -26.49 -30.20
C GLN A 563 -0.86 -27.88 -30.55
N ILE A 564 -1.25 -28.88 -29.75
CA ILE A 564 -0.83 -30.26 -29.93
C ILE A 564 -2.01 -31.04 -30.47
N SER A 565 -1.98 -31.36 -31.76
CA SER A 565 -2.93 -32.30 -32.35
C SER A 565 -2.36 -33.71 -32.27
N ARG A 566 -3.17 -34.65 -31.77
CA ARG A 566 -2.88 -36.09 -31.81
C ARG A 566 -3.95 -36.75 -32.64
N SER A 567 -3.54 -37.42 -33.71
CA SER A 567 -4.39 -38.34 -34.45
C SER A 567 -3.88 -39.76 -34.22
N SER A 568 -4.78 -40.64 -33.79
CA SER A 568 -4.51 -42.07 -33.64
C SER A 568 -5.25 -42.84 -34.73
N GLN A 569 -4.52 -43.49 -35.63
CA GLN A 569 -5.07 -44.47 -36.57
C GLN A 569 -4.52 -45.85 -36.25
N ALA A 570 -5.17 -46.91 -36.77
CA ALA A 570 -4.85 -48.31 -36.51
C ALA A 570 -3.40 -48.72 -36.86
N ARG A 571 -2.64 -47.90 -37.61
CA ARG A 571 -1.24 -48.13 -37.99
C ARG A 571 -0.22 -47.23 -37.29
N GLY A 572 -0.62 -46.39 -36.33
CA GLY A 572 0.30 -45.56 -35.54
C GLY A 572 -0.30 -44.22 -35.13
N SER A 573 0.33 -43.60 -34.11
CA SER A 573 -0.04 -42.25 -33.64
C SER A 573 0.89 -41.20 -34.24
N SER A 574 0.33 -40.18 -34.89
CA SER A 574 1.07 -38.98 -35.27
C SER A 574 0.81 -37.85 -34.28
N ARG A 575 1.86 -37.09 -33.95
CA ARG A 575 1.78 -35.93 -33.06
C ARG A 575 2.35 -34.72 -33.79
N THR A 576 1.48 -33.80 -34.18
CA THR A 576 1.88 -32.52 -34.75
C THR A 576 1.84 -31.46 -33.66
N ARG A 577 2.90 -30.63 -33.58
CA ARG A 577 2.94 -29.45 -32.72
C ARG A 577 2.98 -28.22 -33.61
N SER A 578 1.95 -27.38 -33.53
CA SER A 578 1.93 -26.06 -34.15
C SER A 578 2.03 -24.99 -33.06
N LYS A 579 2.71 -23.89 -33.38
CA LYS A 579 2.85 -22.73 -32.50
C LYS A 579 2.01 -21.60 -33.08
N GLN A 580 1.04 -21.12 -32.32
CA GLN A 580 0.18 -20.02 -32.72
C GLN A 580 0.41 -18.81 -31.82
N LEU A 581 0.50 -17.63 -32.42
CA LEU A 581 0.52 -16.38 -31.68
C LEU A 581 -0.91 -15.92 -31.42
N ALA A 582 -1.20 -15.50 -30.19
CA ALA A 582 -2.51 -15.00 -29.79
C ALA A 582 -2.38 -13.74 -28.92
N ALA A 583 -3.41 -12.89 -28.97
CA ALA A 583 -3.53 -11.74 -28.07
C ALA A 583 -4.02 -12.20 -26.69
N ARG A 584 -3.36 -11.77 -25.62
CA ARG A 584 -3.81 -11.98 -24.24
C ARG A 584 -3.64 -10.68 -23.44
N PRO A 585 -4.60 -10.28 -22.60
CA PRO A 585 -4.35 -9.22 -21.62
C PRO A 585 -3.13 -9.55 -20.76
N LEU A 586 -2.36 -8.53 -20.35
CA LEU A 586 -1.19 -8.70 -19.49
C LEU A 586 -1.58 -9.42 -18.18
N ILE A 587 -2.75 -9.06 -17.65
CA ILE A 587 -3.50 -9.71 -16.57
C ILE A 587 -4.98 -9.71 -16.95
N GLN A 588 -5.67 -10.82 -16.78
CA GLN A 588 -7.11 -10.90 -17.06
C GLN A 588 -7.92 -10.29 -15.92
N PRO A 589 -9.14 -9.78 -16.16
CA PRO A 589 -9.96 -9.19 -15.09
C PRO A 589 -10.19 -10.15 -13.91
N HIS A 590 -10.43 -11.43 -14.18
CA HIS A 590 -10.61 -12.43 -13.13
C HIS A 590 -9.31 -12.73 -12.35
N GLU A 591 -8.14 -12.53 -12.95
CA GLU A 591 -6.84 -12.64 -12.27
C GLU A 591 -6.64 -11.45 -11.32
N VAL A 592 -7.11 -10.25 -11.70
CA VAL A 592 -7.13 -9.06 -10.82
C VAL A 592 -8.02 -9.30 -9.59
N LEU A 593 -9.23 -9.82 -9.79
CA LEU A 593 -10.16 -10.13 -8.69
C LEU A 593 -9.64 -11.24 -7.74
N ARG A 594 -8.71 -12.07 -8.20
CA ARG A 594 -8.08 -13.14 -7.41
C ARG A 594 -6.71 -12.77 -6.85
N MET A 595 -6.27 -11.52 -7.04
CA MET A 595 -5.01 -11.06 -6.45
C MET A 595 -5.03 -11.22 -4.94
N ARG A 596 -3.87 -11.55 -4.36
CA ARG A 596 -3.73 -11.65 -2.91
C ARG A 596 -3.88 -10.27 -2.26
N ALA A 597 -4.41 -10.25 -1.04
CA ALA A 597 -4.62 -9.01 -0.28
C ALA A 597 -3.33 -8.25 0.08
N ASP A 598 -2.18 -8.94 0.08
CA ASP A 598 -0.85 -8.35 0.30
C ASP A 598 -0.12 -7.96 -1.00
N GLU A 599 -0.84 -7.95 -2.12
CA GLU A 599 -0.35 -7.60 -3.45
C GLU A 599 -1.06 -6.34 -3.99
N GLN A 600 -0.38 -5.61 -4.88
CA GLN A 600 -0.94 -4.44 -5.56
C GLN A 600 -0.41 -4.29 -6.98
N ILE A 601 -1.15 -3.52 -7.79
CA ILE A 601 -0.71 -3.02 -9.09
C ILE A 601 -0.59 -1.50 -9.01
N VAL A 602 0.57 -0.99 -9.38
CA VAL A 602 0.89 0.44 -9.38
C VAL A 602 1.14 0.89 -10.81
N PHE A 603 0.47 1.97 -11.20
CA PHE A 603 0.69 2.65 -12.48
C PHE A 603 1.43 3.96 -12.27
N THR A 604 2.36 4.26 -13.17
CA THR A 604 3.04 5.56 -13.28
C THR A 604 3.06 5.99 -14.74
N ALA A 605 3.05 7.29 -14.99
CA ALA A 605 3.07 7.80 -16.37
C ALA A 605 4.35 7.38 -17.10
N GLY A 606 4.22 6.96 -18.37
CA GLY A 606 5.34 6.61 -19.24
C GLY A 606 6.07 5.30 -18.92
N ASN A 607 5.64 4.53 -17.92
CA ASN A 607 6.28 3.28 -17.54
C ASN A 607 5.32 2.08 -17.58
N ALA A 608 5.90 0.89 -17.71
CA ALA A 608 5.16 -0.37 -17.57
C ALA A 608 4.46 -0.48 -16.19
N PRO A 609 3.33 -1.18 -16.09
CA PRO A 609 2.66 -1.38 -14.80
C PRO A 609 3.57 -2.18 -13.85
N LEU A 610 3.59 -1.77 -12.58
CA LEU A 610 4.33 -2.45 -11.52
C LEU A 610 3.37 -3.35 -10.73
N ARG A 611 3.64 -4.65 -10.68
CA ARG A 611 3.01 -5.57 -9.72
C ARG A 611 3.99 -5.80 -8.58
N CYS A 612 3.59 -5.54 -7.35
CA CYS A 612 4.50 -5.65 -6.20
C CYS A 612 3.76 -5.99 -4.90
N GLY A 613 4.52 -6.35 -3.86
CA GLY A 613 3.97 -6.55 -2.52
C GLY A 613 3.63 -5.25 -1.82
N ARG A 614 2.72 -5.31 -0.84
CA ARG A 614 2.37 -4.20 0.04
C ARG A 614 3.29 -4.15 1.27
N ALA A 615 3.65 -2.95 1.71
CA ALA A 615 4.53 -2.73 2.87
C ALA A 615 3.76 -2.80 4.20
N ILE A 616 3.21 -3.96 4.54
CA ILE A 616 2.44 -4.15 5.78
C ILE A 616 3.38 -4.08 6.99
N TRP A 617 3.21 -3.06 7.85
CA TRP A 617 4.19 -2.73 8.91
C TRP A 617 4.45 -3.88 9.89
N PHE A 618 3.44 -4.67 10.27
CA PHE A 618 3.62 -5.77 11.23
C PHE A 618 4.35 -6.98 10.65
N ARG A 619 4.73 -6.97 9.36
CA ARG A 619 5.61 -7.99 8.77
C ARG A 619 7.08 -7.61 8.86
N ARG A 620 7.35 -6.35 9.22
CA ARG A 620 8.64 -5.67 9.11
C ARG A 620 9.21 -5.38 10.50
N ASP A 621 10.39 -5.92 10.82
CA ASP A 621 10.97 -5.74 12.15
C ASP A 621 11.45 -4.30 12.36
N ASP A 622 11.91 -3.62 11.30
CA ASP A 622 12.26 -2.20 11.29
C ASP A 622 11.07 -1.30 11.65
N MET A 623 9.86 -1.61 11.17
CA MET A 623 8.66 -0.82 11.48
C MET A 623 8.03 -1.21 12.81
N LYS A 624 7.98 -2.51 13.15
CA LYS A 624 7.46 -2.95 14.46
C LYS A 624 8.18 -2.31 15.64
N ALA A 625 9.48 -2.08 15.52
CA ALA A 625 10.28 -1.46 16.58
C ALA A 625 9.88 0.00 16.86
N CYS A 626 9.33 0.69 15.85
CA CYS A 626 8.93 2.10 15.94
C CYS A 626 7.44 2.30 16.22
N VAL A 627 6.61 1.29 15.96
CA VAL A 627 5.14 1.38 16.04
C VAL A 627 4.65 1.17 17.48
N GLY A 628 3.91 2.15 17.99
CA GLY A 628 3.20 2.06 19.26
C GLY A 628 1.98 1.13 19.25
N MET A 629 1.29 1.05 20.39
CA MET A 629 0.14 0.14 20.54
C MET A 629 -1.04 0.57 19.66
N ASN A 630 -1.62 -0.39 18.93
CA ASN A 630 -2.86 -0.17 18.20
C ASN A 630 -4.06 -0.23 19.16
N ARG A 631 -4.99 0.74 19.05
CA ARG A 631 -6.18 0.83 19.91
C ARG A 631 -7.15 -0.35 19.82
N PHE A 632 -7.22 -1.02 18.66
CA PHE A 632 -8.10 -2.15 18.41
C PHE A 632 -7.45 -3.49 18.81
N HIS A 633 -6.13 -3.53 18.86
CA HIS A 633 -5.36 -4.69 19.33
C HIS A 633 -4.75 -4.41 20.70
N ARG A 634 -5.61 -4.25 21.71
CA ARG A 634 -5.17 -4.35 23.12
C ARG A 634 -4.88 -5.82 23.39
N LEU A 635 -3.61 -6.19 23.53
CA LEU A 635 -3.23 -7.51 24.02
C LEU A 635 -3.92 -7.75 25.36
N GLY A 636 -4.74 -8.80 25.43
CA GLY A 636 -5.28 -9.28 26.70
C GLY A 636 -4.13 -9.67 27.63
N ASN A 637 -4.16 -9.15 28.86
CA ASN A 637 -3.33 -9.50 30.01
C ASN A 637 -1.80 -9.54 29.79
N THR A 638 -1.16 -8.40 30.01
CA THR A 638 0.10 -8.36 30.77
C THR A 638 -0.23 -7.69 32.11
N PRO A 639 -0.07 -8.35 33.27
CA PRO A 639 -0.21 -7.65 34.54
C PRO A 639 0.92 -6.62 34.62
N GLY A 640 0.56 -5.34 34.65
CA GLY A 640 1.52 -4.28 34.93
C GLY A 640 2.19 -4.52 36.30
N PRO A 641 3.41 -4.01 36.52
CA PRO A 641 4.04 -4.10 37.82
C PRO A 641 3.11 -3.47 38.85
N SER A 642 2.78 -4.24 39.88
CA SER A 642 1.90 -3.88 40.99
C SER A 642 2.12 -2.42 41.42
N GLY A 643 1.09 -1.61 41.23
CA GLY A 643 0.99 -0.31 41.88
C GLY A 643 1.09 -0.49 43.38
N ILE A 644 2.01 0.25 43.99
CA ILE A 644 2.11 0.44 45.43
C ILE A 644 0.75 1.00 45.90
N GLU A 645 0.05 0.23 46.74
CA GLU A 645 -1.15 0.70 47.42
C GLU A 645 -0.81 1.94 48.26
N PRO A 646 -1.56 3.05 48.13
CA PRO A 646 -1.44 4.14 49.08
C PRO A 646 -2.06 3.71 50.41
N ALA A 647 -1.28 3.89 51.48
CA ALA A 647 -1.65 3.64 52.86
C ALA A 647 -3.02 4.26 53.22
N ARG A 648 -3.91 3.43 53.76
CA ARG A 648 -5.19 3.87 54.35
C ARG A 648 -4.92 4.78 55.54
N SER A 649 -5.19 6.06 55.36
CA SER A 649 -5.32 7.05 56.44
C SER A 649 -6.67 6.86 57.15
N ALA A 650 -6.61 6.83 58.48
CA ALA A 650 -7.75 6.65 59.38
C ALA A 650 -8.67 7.89 59.43
N ALA A 651 -9.99 7.65 59.42
CA ALA A 651 -11.07 8.49 59.93
C ALA A 651 -12.34 7.63 59.91
N SER A 652 -13.33 7.71 60.78
CA SER A 652 -13.59 8.40 62.04
C SER A 652 -14.84 7.71 62.57
N LYS A 653 -14.92 7.48 63.87
CA LYS A 653 -16.11 6.94 64.56
C LYS A 653 -17.29 7.89 64.36
N ALA A 654 -18.47 7.35 64.08
CA ALA A 654 -19.74 7.96 64.40
C ALA A 654 -20.71 6.85 64.81
N ASP A 655 -21.17 6.96 66.05
CA ASP A 655 -22.10 6.10 66.78
C ASP A 655 -23.52 6.66 66.59
N PRO A 656 -24.57 5.85 66.30
CA PRO A 656 -25.93 6.34 66.29
C PRO A 656 -26.61 6.01 67.63
N GLY A 657 -26.70 7.02 68.49
CA GLY A 657 -27.49 6.98 69.71
C GLY A 657 -28.09 8.36 70.02
N GLN A 658 -29.43 8.41 69.94
CA GLN A 658 -30.38 9.52 70.16
C GLN A 658 -30.76 10.39 68.96
#